data_AF-A0A1H6VII4-F1
#
_entry.id   AF-A0A1H6VII4-F1
#
_cell.length_a   1.000
_cell.length_b   1.000
_cell.length_c   1.000
_cell.angle_alpha   90.00
_cell.angle_beta   90.00
_cell.angle_gamma   90.00
#
_symmetry.space_group_name_H-M   'P 1'
#
loop_
_entity.id
_entity.type
_entity.pdbx_description
1 polymer ?
#
loop_
_entity_poly.entity_id
_entity_poly.type
_entity_poly.pdbx_seq_one_letter_code
_entity_poly.pdbx_strand_id
1 'polypeptide(L)'
;MKTNCLLLLLLLAATLPSLAQVTPVDDCESLTGWGGGGNALSLDSDAPVQGTYSIKSEGGNTERLRRTFTTPINTGIGPTELNIAYLQFSLYVSDVTKFSASGGQFEITSSGNPDTDEYNWGTASVNLRNGWNNVVLRLSAAGKQGNPNLAAINFFRYYKPINAGESVIIKIDNVRFTKGYEGSVLSGAHIFSAADDATGWSGSDAPGTDTGNKILGSASIVKTGSGTNWFTFNPAPFNTTVTEADGIVKFWLFVSDASQMNGSGSIVFSSSGQAGTDEYRWNLANQKIQNGWNHVILHLPGAVKTGNPNLSAINFFQISQPLSASITARVDEIEFYEPADVATPVPSANTLNGKVMFGYQGWFGLPTDGSPTHNWWLHWFGGAPDHANATVDMWPYLGDYPSSELVATNMVYSNGSPAKLFSSYNYNTVDQHFKWMREHEVDGVFQQRFLQNFRTGDSRVPRHFEKVIENVQTASLKYGRVYAIMYDLSGADATSTEAVIADWKRLVDEMGVTSESNYLWHKGRPLVALWGLGLASSPDATAERSDKLVKWFRDGDPTDPTDDPKYRATIMGGLNNNWRTHTAEWLAVYDQLDVISPWSVGRYSNESGANAFAINSVRPDMAYLQPKNIDYMPVIFPGFSWFNLQTVRNNPSAAIKNSIPRNGGSFLWQQSQNVINEGANMIYLAMFDEVDEATSFFKMEKFADHTPKGGDTWFLSLDADGFDLTPDWYMGIAGYTKKVLAGKATNSLSVPLFPNALSTTAGQPLPVTLVSFAAHTEQNNALLTWRTSQETNSSHFEIQRSADAKSFITIGKINSHQNSNANNDYRYTDTNLPAGRFYYRLKMVDLPSDGHSANGAFAYSSIATVEIERSIAVNVFPNPAANVLAIQSDARILQVDIVNSAGRKMHSSTPGKPSFELNIATWPSGIYVVKVDGVERKIVKP
;
A
#
# COMPACT_ATOMS: atom_id res chain seq x y z
N MET A 1 -2.36 49.24 -16.06
CA MET A 1 -2.25 48.35 -14.89
C MET A 1 -2.04 46.91 -15.36
N LYS A 2 -0.84 46.61 -15.87
CA LYS A 2 -0.37 45.27 -16.28
C LYS A 2 1.16 45.28 -16.22
N THR A 3 1.73 45.42 -15.02
CA THR A 3 3.20 45.40 -14.85
C THR A 3 3.63 45.16 -13.40
N ASN A 4 3.02 44.23 -12.65
CA ASN A 4 3.51 43.91 -11.30
C ASN A 4 3.35 42.44 -10.85
N CYS A 5 2.94 41.50 -11.71
CA CYS A 5 2.91 40.07 -11.34
C CYS A 5 4.15 39.28 -11.80
N LEU A 6 5.05 39.87 -12.60
CA LEU A 6 6.22 39.15 -13.12
C LEU A 6 7.47 39.25 -12.22
N LEU A 7 7.47 40.16 -11.23
CA LEU A 7 8.61 40.34 -10.32
C LEU A 7 8.47 39.53 -9.02
N LEU A 8 7.27 39.03 -8.69
CA LEU A 8 7.04 38.19 -7.50
C LEU A 8 7.26 36.70 -7.78
N LEU A 9 7.29 36.27 -9.05
CA LEU A 9 7.64 34.89 -9.44
C LEU A 9 9.15 34.65 -9.60
N LEU A 10 9.99 35.68 -9.52
CA LEU A 10 11.45 35.59 -9.65
C LEU A 10 12.20 35.71 -8.30
N LEU A 11 11.49 35.81 -7.19
CA LEU A 11 12.06 35.85 -5.83
C LEU A 11 11.64 34.68 -4.92
N LEU A 12 10.97 33.65 -5.47
CA LEU A 12 10.71 32.36 -4.80
C LEU A 12 11.52 31.21 -5.40
N ALA A 13 12.71 31.52 -5.91
CA ALA A 13 13.71 30.53 -6.33
C ALA A 13 14.92 30.58 -5.37
N ALA A 14 14.68 30.48 -4.07
CA ALA A 14 15.71 30.17 -3.08
C ALA A 14 15.03 29.56 -1.84
N THR A 15 15.50 28.38 -1.44
CA THR A 15 15.00 27.50 -0.35
C THR A 15 13.86 26.55 -0.71
N LEU A 16 14.07 25.73 -1.75
CA LEU A 16 13.62 24.34 -1.70
C LEU A 16 14.48 23.60 -0.64
N PRO A 17 13.93 22.77 0.26
CA PRO A 17 14.74 21.83 1.01
C PRO A 17 15.48 20.94 0.00
N SER A 18 16.80 20.82 0.16
CA SER A 18 17.63 20.09 -0.78
C SER A 18 17.20 18.61 -0.80
N LEU A 19 16.71 18.14 -1.94
CA LEU A 19 16.71 16.73 -2.30
C LEU A 19 18.09 16.15 -1.93
N ALA A 20 18.14 14.93 -1.38
CA ALA A 20 19.39 14.23 -1.14
C ALA A 20 20.24 14.31 -2.42
N GLN A 21 21.34 15.08 -2.36
CA GLN A 21 22.16 15.31 -3.54
C GLN A 21 22.95 14.03 -3.79
N VAL A 22 22.47 13.21 -4.73
CA VAL A 22 23.20 12.05 -5.25
C VAL A 22 24.06 12.53 -6.41
N THR A 23 25.37 12.31 -6.31
CA THR A 23 26.32 12.56 -7.40
C THR A 23 26.85 11.20 -7.87
N PRO A 24 26.31 10.66 -8.98
CA PRO A 24 26.83 9.44 -9.57
C PRO A 24 28.31 9.61 -9.91
N VAL A 25 29.11 8.59 -9.60
CA VAL A 25 30.56 8.55 -9.86
C VAL A 25 30.84 7.62 -11.03
N ASP A 26 30.30 6.40 -10.99
CA ASP A 26 30.44 5.41 -12.06
C ASP A 26 29.30 4.38 -11.94
N ASP A 27 28.58 4.16 -13.02
CA ASP A 27 27.50 3.17 -13.11
C ASP A 27 28.02 1.74 -13.37
N CYS A 28 29.34 1.56 -13.52
CA CYS A 28 30.00 0.27 -13.66
C CYS A 28 29.63 -0.54 -14.92
N GLU A 29 29.04 0.11 -15.93
CA GLU A 29 28.64 -0.49 -17.21
C GLU A 29 29.77 -0.58 -18.25
N SER A 30 30.95 -0.03 -17.93
CA SER A 30 32.11 -0.01 -18.83
C SER A 30 33.42 -0.18 -18.08
N LEU A 31 34.35 -0.96 -18.64
CA LEU A 31 35.73 -1.07 -18.12
C LEU A 31 36.58 0.21 -18.35
N THR A 32 36.04 1.22 -19.03
CA THR A 32 36.77 2.44 -19.37
C THR A 32 37.29 3.15 -18.12
N GLY A 33 38.61 3.24 -17.98
CA GLY A 33 39.28 3.89 -16.85
C GLY A 33 39.35 3.05 -15.56
N TRP A 34 38.81 1.83 -15.57
CA TRP A 34 39.02 0.84 -14.51
C TRP A 34 40.35 0.09 -14.69
N GLY A 35 41.01 -0.24 -13.59
CA GLY A 35 42.24 -1.04 -13.56
C GLY A 35 42.23 -2.04 -12.39
N GLY A 36 42.76 -3.23 -12.61
CA GLY A 36 42.75 -4.31 -11.61
C GLY A 36 44.03 -4.43 -10.78
N GLY A 37 44.99 -3.50 -10.90
CA GLY A 37 46.25 -3.59 -10.15
C GLY A 37 47.07 -4.86 -10.41
N GLY A 38 46.92 -5.47 -11.60
CA GLY A 38 47.49 -6.77 -11.96
C GLY A 38 46.50 -7.95 -11.87
N ASN A 39 45.29 -7.74 -11.33
CA ASN A 39 44.18 -8.68 -11.41
C ASN A 39 43.46 -8.57 -12.75
N ALA A 40 42.79 -9.64 -13.19
CA ALA A 40 42.01 -9.65 -14.42
C ALA A 40 40.68 -8.91 -14.23
N LEU A 41 40.33 -8.01 -15.15
CA LEU A 41 39.06 -7.29 -15.14
C LEU A 41 38.12 -7.76 -16.25
N SER A 42 36.82 -7.84 -15.94
CA SER A 42 35.76 -8.11 -16.91
C SER A 42 34.45 -7.42 -16.51
N LEU A 43 33.58 -7.15 -17.48
CA LEU A 43 32.16 -6.88 -17.17
C LEU A 43 31.49 -8.19 -16.77
N ASP A 44 30.66 -8.14 -15.74
CA ASP A 44 29.97 -9.31 -15.19
C ASP A 44 28.49 -9.02 -15.02
N SER A 45 27.66 -9.77 -15.76
CA SER A 45 26.19 -9.67 -15.75
C SER A 45 25.54 -10.61 -14.72
N ASP A 46 26.32 -11.35 -13.94
CA ASP A 46 25.80 -12.21 -12.87
C ASP A 46 25.50 -11.37 -11.62
N ALA A 47 24.21 -11.05 -11.50
CA ALA A 47 23.58 -10.30 -10.41
C ALA A 47 24.24 -8.94 -10.13
N PRO A 48 24.34 -8.02 -11.12
CA PRO A 48 24.70 -6.63 -10.85
C PRO A 48 23.65 -5.99 -9.93
N VAL A 49 24.09 -5.03 -9.10
CA VAL A 49 23.21 -4.31 -8.18
C VAL A 49 22.44 -3.21 -8.92
N GLN A 50 23.01 -2.64 -9.97
CA GLN A 50 22.37 -1.68 -10.85
C GLN A 50 22.73 -1.96 -12.30
N GLY A 51 21.79 -1.71 -13.22
CA GLY A 51 22.07 -1.79 -14.65
C GLY A 51 22.26 -3.22 -15.16
N THR A 52 23.12 -3.38 -16.17
CA THR A 52 23.35 -4.63 -16.91
C THR A 52 24.62 -5.34 -16.46
N TYR A 53 25.63 -4.59 -15.99
CA TYR A 53 26.94 -5.14 -15.66
C TYR A 53 27.51 -4.55 -14.37
N SER A 54 28.35 -5.34 -13.72
CA SER A 54 29.26 -4.88 -12.68
C SER A 54 30.71 -5.04 -13.14
N ILE A 55 31.63 -4.32 -12.50
CA ILE A 55 33.07 -4.48 -12.77
C ILE A 55 33.61 -5.60 -11.89
N LYS A 56 33.92 -6.76 -12.51
CA LYS A 56 34.56 -7.89 -11.83
C LYS A 56 36.09 -7.78 -11.92
N SER A 57 36.75 -8.00 -10.79
CA SER A 57 38.19 -8.18 -10.63
C SER A 57 38.50 -9.54 -10.00
N GLU A 58 39.40 -10.31 -10.60
CA GLU A 58 39.79 -11.63 -10.11
C GLU A 58 41.31 -11.80 -10.12
N GLY A 59 41.89 -12.19 -8.98
CA GLY A 59 43.31 -12.49 -8.89
C GLY A 59 43.91 -12.37 -7.49
N GLY A 60 45.24 -12.43 -7.44
CA GLY A 60 46.01 -12.46 -6.19
C GLY A 60 46.58 -11.10 -5.73
N ASN A 61 46.57 -10.06 -6.56
CA ASN A 61 47.33 -8.81 -6.33
C ASN A 61 46.61 -7.82 -5.43
N THR A 62 47.33 -7.24 -4.46
CA THR A 62 46.79 -6.44 -3.34
C THR A 62 45.85 -5.29 -3.73
N GLU A 63 46.17 -4.55 -4.80
CA GLU A 63 45.25 -3.56 -5.38
C GLU A 63 44.14 -4.31 -6.12
N ARG A 64 42.92 -4.30 -5.56
CA ARG A 64 41.80 -5.08 -6.10
C ARG A 64 41.19 -4.39 -7.30
N LEU A 65 40.91 -3.10 -7.14
CA LEU A 65 40.24 -2.26 -8.12
C LEU A 65 40.77 -0.84 -7.99
N ARG A 66 40.92 -0.15 -9.12
CA ARG A 66 41.09 1.29 -9.20
C ARG A 66 40.28 1.87 -10.35
N ARG A 67 39.91 3.13 -10.21
CA ARG A 67 39.21 3.90 -11.24
C ARG A 67 39.86 5.27 -11.37
N THR A 68 40.30 5.62 -12.58
CA THR A 68 40.84 6.95 -12.90
C THR A 68 39.85 7.71 -13.77
N PHE A 69 39.36 8.85 -13.30
CA PHE A 69 38.41 9.68 -14.05
C PHE A 69 39.15 10.68 -14.94
N THR A 70 38.91 10.62 -16.25
CA THR A 70 39.52 11.57 -17.22
C THR A 70 39.01 12.99 -17.04
N THR A 71 37.78 13.12 -16.54
CA THR A 71 37.18 14.39 -16.11
C THR A 71 36.98 14.32 -14.60
N PRO A 72 37.61 15.21 -13.80
CA PRO A 72 37.41 15.24 -12.37
C PRO A 72 35.93 15.42 -11.99
N ILE A 73 35.50 14.71 -10.96
CA ILE A 73 34.14 14.72 -10.43
C ILE A 73 34.05 15.79 -9.36
N ASN A 74 33.09 16.71 -9.55
CA ASN A 74 32.68 17.62 -8.49
C ASN A 74 31.56 16.98 -7.68
N THR A 75 31.86 16.59 -6.45
CA THR A 75 30.88 15.92 -5.57
C THR A 75 29.81 16.85 -5.02
N GLY A 76 30.00 18.18 -5.12
CA GLY A 76 29.12 19.16 -4.52
C GLY A 76 29.13 19.18 -2.98
N ILE A 77 30.04 18.44 -2.34
CA ILE A 77 30.20 18.37 -0.88
C ILE A 77 31.16 19.45 -0.40
N GLY A 78 30.66 20.35 0.45
CA GLY A 78 31.43 21.40 1.10
C GLY A 78 32.06 20.97 2.45
N PRO A 79 32.99 21.76 3.00
CA PRO A 79 33.70 21.45 4.26
C PRO A 79 32.77 21.25 5.47
N THR A 80 31.61 21.91 5.49
CA THR A 80 30.62 21.83 6.57
C THR A 80 29.71 20.62 6.46
N GLU A 81 29.74 19.90 5.34
CA GLU A 81 28.80 18.81 5.02
C GLU A 81 29.44 17.42 5.18
N LEU A 82 30.73 17.34 5.54
CA LEU A 82 31.46 16.07 5.70
C LEU A 82 30.81 15.11 6.71
N ASN A 83 30.14 15.66 7.72
CA ASN A 83 29.43 14.87 8.75
C ASN A 83 28.16 14.20 8.21
N ILE A 84 27.62 14.67 7.08
CA ILE A 84 26.37 14.14 6.51
C ILE A 84 26.60 13.55 5.11
N ALA A 85 27.85 13.51 4.63
CA ALA A 85 28.19 13.03 3.30
C ALA A 85 28.83 11.65 3.32
N TYR A 86 28.52 10.84 2.31
CA TYR A 86 28.98 9.46 2.17
C TYR A 86 29.49 9.18 0.75
N LEU A 87 30.53 8.35 0.65
CA LEU A 87 30.85 7.58 -0.56
C LEU A 87 30.16 6.23 -0.43
N GLN A 88 29.37 5.86 -1.42
CA GLN A 88 28.61 4.61 -1.44
C GLN A 88 28.91 3.82 -2.71
N PHE A 89 28.96 2.50 -2.57
CA PHE A 89 29.04 1.56 -3.68
C PHE A 89 28.68 0.16 -3.21
N SER A 90 28.30 -0.68 -4.15
CA SER A 90 28.11 -2.11 -3.91
C SER A 90 29.40 -2.85 -4.18
N LEU A 91 29.81 -3.74 -3.27
CA LEU A 91 31.04 -4.51 -3.35
C LEU A 91 30.79 -5.99 -3.11
N TYR A 92 30.92 -6.82 -4.14
CA TYR A 92 30.89 -8.27 -4.00
C TYR A 92 32.25 -8.78 -3.55
N VAL A 93 32.26 -9.75 -2.62
CA VAL A 93 33.44 -10.53 -2.27
C VAL A 93 33.10 -12.02 -2.35
N SER A 94 33.84 -12.79 -3.13
CA SER A 94 33.64 -14.24 -3.22
C SER A 94 33.92 -14.98 -1.91
N ASP A 95 35.03 -14.63 -1.24
CA ASP A 95 35.43 -15.26 0.02
C ASP A 95 36.31 -14.32 0.86
N VAL A 96 35.76 -13.81 1.96
CA VAL A 96 36.42 -12.89 2.89
C VAL A 96 37.49 -13.57 3.73
N THR A 97 37.44 -14.90 3.89
CA THR A 97 38.45 -15.64 4.67
C THR A 97 39.82 -15.64 3.99
N LYS A 98 39.84 -15.36 2.68
CA LYS A 98 41.07 -15.20 1.90
C LYS A 98 41.78 -13.89 2.19
N PHE A 99 41.12 -12.91 2.81
CA PHE A 99 41.78 -11.67 3.19
C PHE A 99 42.79 -11.89 4.31
N SER A 100 43.90 -11.16 4.24
CA SER A 100 44.86 -11.08 5.34
C SER A 100 44.21 -10.40 6.56
N ALA A 101 44.67 -10.78 7.75
CA ALA A 101 44.15 -10.28 9.03
C ALA A 101 44.39 -8.77 9.27
N SER A 102 45.28 -8.14 8.51
CA SER A 102 45.66 -6.73 8.69
C SER A 102 45.81 -5.99 7.38
N GLY A 103 45.48 -4.70 7.38
CA GLY A 103 45.64 -3.80 6.23
C GLY A 103 44.44 -3.79 5.28
N GLY A 104 44.49 -2.86 4.33
CA GLY A 104 43.46 -2.63 3.32
C GLY A 104 42.72 -1.31 3.52
N GLN A 105 42.52 -0.55 2.44
CA GLN A 105 41.89 0.76 2.43
C GLN A 105 40.98 0.95 1.22
N PHE A 106 39.97 1.80 1.38
CA PHE A 106 39.30 2.49 0.29
C PHE A 106 39.82 3.92 0.23
N GLU A 107 40.01 4.45 -0.97
CA GLU A 107 40.61 5.76 -1.18
C GLU A 107 39.94 6.52 -2.30
N ILE A 108 39.85 7.83 -2.14
CA ILE A 108 39.54 8.78 -3.19
C ILE A 108 40.54 9.93 -3.17
N THR A 109 40.89 10.45 -4.34
CA THR A 109 41.91 11.50 -4.48
C THR A 109 41.58 12.46 -5.61
N SER A 110 42.10 13.68 -5.49
CA SER A 110 42.10 14.72 -6.53
C SER A 110 43.45 14.86 -7.26
N SER A 111 44.48 14.09 -6.89
CA SER A 111 45.81 14.14 -7.51
C SER A 111 45.98 13.21 -8.73
N GLY A 112 45.01 12.32 -8.95
CA GLY A 112 45.05 11.27 -9.96
C GLY A 112 45.84 10.03 -9.55
N ASN A 113 46.48 10.03 -8.38
CA ASN A 113 47.25 8.91 -7.85
C ASN A 113 46.89 8.66 -6.37
N PRO A 114 46.92 7.40 -5.92
CA PRO A 114 46.69 7.09 -4.51
C PRO A 114 47.79 7.68 -3.62
N ASP A 115 47.53 7.77 -2.31
CA ASP A 115 48.49 8.19 -1.30
C ASP A 115 48.92 9.68 -1.42
N THR A 116 48.25 10.48 -2.25
CA THR A 116 48.51 11.93 -2.42
C THR A 116 47.19 12.68 -2.56
N ASP A 117 46.98 13.73 -1.75
CA ASP A 117 45.75 14.53 -1.69
C ASP A 117 44.50 13.62 -1.64
N GLU A 118 44.40 12.81 -0.59
CA GLU A 118 43.42 11.73 -0.47
C GLU A 118 42.57 11.76 0.81
N TYR A 119 41.37 11.18 0.68
CA TYR A 119 40.56 10.65 1.78
C TYR A 119 40.64 9.12 1.76
N ASN A 120 40.89 8.50 2.92
CA ASN A 120 41.00 7.04 3.03
C ASN A 120 40.21 6.45 4.20
N TRP A 121 39.74 5.21 4.04
CA TRP A 121 39.03 4.44 5.06
C TRP A 121 39.63 3.06 5.18
N GLY A 122 39.98 2.63 6.39
CA GLY A 122 40.45 1.27 6.63
C GLY A 122 39.33 0.26 6.37
N THR A 123 39.63 -0.81 5.63
CA THR A 123 38.63 -1.85 5.27
C THR A 123 38.05 -2.60 6.47
N ALA A 124 38.66 -2.49 7.65
CA ALA A 124 38.10 -3.03 8.89
C ALA A 124 36.80 -2.34 9.32
N SER A 125 36.55 -1.10 8.87
CA SER A 125 35.34 -0.34 9.24
C SER A 125 34.07 -0.81 8.53
N VAL A 126 34.17 -1.67 7.51
CA VAL A 126 33.04 -2.03 6.63
C VAL A 126 32.58 -3.49 6.73
N ASN A 127 33.01 -4.24 7.75
CA ASN A 127 32.62 -5.63 8.06
C ASN A 127 32.17 -6.49 6.84
N LEU A 128 33.09 -6.64 5.86
CA LEU A 128 32.79 -7.33 4.61
C LEU A 128 32.41 -8.80 4.85
N ARG A 129 31.43 -9.28 4.09
CA ARG A 129 30.96 -10.66 4.06
C ARG A 129 31.06 -11.22 2.64
N ASN A 130 30.96 -12.54 2.52
CA ASN A 130 30.83 -13.18 1.22
C ASN A 130 29.53 -12.71 0.56
N GLY A 131 29.57 -12.48 -0.75
CA GLY A 131 28.47 -11.88 -1.50
C GLY A 131 28.58 -10.36 -1.63
N TRP A 132 27.50 -9.73 -2.09
CA TRP A 132 27.38 -8.28 -2.22
C TRP A 132 27.29 -7.61 -0.85
N ASN A 133 28.09 -6.56 -0.67
CA ASN A 133 28.12 -5.70 0.49
C ASN A 133 27.71 -4.29 0.05
N ASN A 134 26.82 -3.63 0.79
CA ASN A 134 26.62 -2.19 0.62
C ASN A 134 27.70 -1.47 1.42
N VAL A 135 28.66 -0.87 0.72
CA VAL A 135 29.79 -0.17 1.35
C VAL A 135 29.44 1.31 1.47
N VAL A 136 29.45 1.80 2.71
CA VAL A 136 29.00 3.15 3.06
C VAL A 136 30.11 3.81 3.87
N LEU A 137 30.79 4.77 3.28
CA LEU A 137 31.97 5.40 3.84
C LEU A 137 31.66 6.87 4.14
N ARG A 138 31.54 7.20 5.42
CA ARG A 138 31.27 8.58 5.86
C ARG A 138 32.51 9.45 5.63
N LEU A 139 32.33 10.58 4.94
CA LEU A 139 33.44 11.48 4.56
C LEU A 139 34.16 12.07 5.78
N SER A 140 33.43 12.39 6.85
CA SER A 140 34.02 12.84 8.12
C SER A 140 34.83 11.78 8.87
N ALA A 141 34.58 10.49 8.63
CA ALA A 141 35.32 9.39 9.24
C ALA A 141 36.58 9.00 8.46
N ALA A 142 36.85 9.66 7.34
CA ALA A 142 38.01 9.40 6.52
C ALA A 142 39.30 9.90 7.19
N GLY A 143 40.36 9.09 7.13
CA GLY A 143 41.72 9.60 7.22
C GLY A 143 41.98 10.59 6.08
N LYS A 144 42.77 11.63 6.34
CA LYS A 144 43.09 12.67 5.36
C LYS A 144 44.60 12.82 5.21
N GLN A 145 45.09 12.75 3.98
CA GLN A 145 46.50 12.96 3.64
C GLN A 145 46.63 14.01 2.54
N GLY A 146 47.47 15.03 2.77
CA GLY A 146 47.56 16.19 1.86
C GLY A 146 46.31 17.08 1.88
N ASN A 147 45.98 17.66 0.73
CA ASN A 147 44.86 18.60 0.53
C ASN A 147 43.86 18.10 -0.52
N PRO A 148 43.18 16.95 -0.30
CA PRO A 148 42.17 16.43 -1.22
C PRO A 148 41.05 17.43 -1.49
N ASN A 149 40.72 17.62 -2.78
CA ASN A 149 39.67 18.50 -3.25
C ASN A 149 38.44 17.69 -3.67
N LEU A 150 37.38 17.71 -2.85
CA LEU A 150 36.10 17.05 -3.14
C LEU A 150 35.36 17.63 -4.36
N ALA A 151 35.75 18.80 -4.87
CA ALA A 151 35.21 19.33 -6.11
C ALA A 151 35.96 18.84 -7.37
N ALA A 152 36.99 18.02 -7.20
CA ALA A 152 37.85 17.56 -8.30
C ALA A 152 38.38 16.13 -8.06
N ILE A 153 37.53 15.23 -7.55
CA ILE A 153 37.92 13.83 -7.35
C ILE A 153 38.15 13.17 -8.70
N ASN A 154 39.35 12.65 -8.94
CA ASN A 154 39.74 12.09 -10.23
C ASN A 154 40.30 10.65 -10.10
N PHE A 155 40.25 10.07 -8.90
CA PHE A 155 40.68 8.69 -8.70
C PHE A 155 39.99 8.03 -7.50
N PHE A 156 39.74 6.71 -7.61
CA PHE A 156 39.25 5.82 -6.57
C PHE A 156 40.08 4.53 -6.53
N ARG A 157 40.38 3.98 -5.35
CA ARG A 157 41.05 2.68 -5.18
C ARG A 157 40.43 1.87 -4.04
N TYR A 158 40.33 0.56 -4.28
CA TYR A 158 40.14 -0.45 -3.26
C TYR A 158 41.38 -1.34 -3.18
N TYR A 159 42.05 -1.29 -2.04
CA TYR A 159 43.25 -2.03 -1.71
C TYR A 159 42.95 -3.01 -0.57
N LYS A 160 43.23 -4.30 -0.75
CA LYS A 160 43.09 -5.32 0.31
C LYS A 160 44.06 -6.48 0.10
N PRO A 161 45.02 -6.71 1.01
CA PRO A 161 45.88 -7.89 0.95
C PRO A 161 45.14 -9.17 1.29
N ILE A 162 45.52 -10.24 0.59
CA ILE A 162 45.01 -11.61 0.77
C ILE A 162 46.12 -12.52 1.26
N ASN A 163 45.75 -13.70 1.75
CA ASN A 163 46.68 -14.74 2.15
C ASN A 163 47.49 -15.23 0.93
N ALA A 164 48.76 -15.60 1.15
CA ALA A 164 49.68 -15.94 0.06
C ALA A 164 49.18 -17.16 -0.74
N GLY A 165 49.18 -17.04 -2.07
CA GLY A 165 48.73 -18.10 -2.99
C GLY A 165 47.22 -18.14 -3.26
N GLU A 166 46.44 -17.29 -2.60
CA GLU A 166 44.98 -17.22 -2.80
C GLU A 166 44.59 -16.38 -4.03
N SER A 167 43.34 -16.55 -4.47
CA SER A 167 42.67 -15.66 -5.42
C SER A 167 41.26 -15.35 -4.94
N VAL A 168 40.84 -14.11 -5.10
CA VAL A 168 39.51 -13.63 -4.70
C VAL A 168 38.87 -12.88 -5.86
N ILE A 169 37.59 -13.15 -6.10
CA ILE A 169 36.73 -12.37 -6.97
C ILE A 169 36.14 -11.22 -6.15
N ILE A 170 36.31 -10.01 -6.67
CA ILE A 170 35.66 -8.78 -6.23
C ILE A 170 34.79 -8.26 -7.37
N LYS A 171 33.56 -7.84 -7.11
CA LYS A 171 32.78 -7.05 -8.08
C LYS A 171 32.44 -5.69 -7.46
N ILE A 172 32.40 -4.62 -8.24
CA ILE A 172 31.95 -3.30 -7.79
C ILE A 172 30.87 -2.75 -8.70
N ASP A 173 29.92 -2.04 -8.11
CA ASP A 173 28.76 -1.47 -8.80
C ASP A 173 28.24 -0.21 -8.08
N ASN A 174 27.51 0.65 -8.79
CA ASN A 174 26.78 1.82 -8.27
C ASN A 174 27.64 2.76 -7.40
N VAL A 175 28.76 3.24 -7.93
CA VAL A 175 29.65 4.16 -7.20
C VAL A 175 29.07 5.57 -7.23
N ARG A 176 28.93 6.20 -6.06
CA ARG A 176 28.32 7.52 -5.92
C ARG A 176 28.67 8.24 -4.63
N PHE A 177 28.53 9.56 -4.63
CA PHE A 177 28.49 10.37 -3.41
C PHE A 177 27.06 10.75 -3.05
N THR A 178 26.75 10.82 -1.76
CA THR A 178 25.45 11.26 -1.26
C THR A 178 25.61 12.26 -0.11
N LYS A 179 24.62 13.14 0.04
CA LYS A 179 24.34 13.88 1.29
C LYS A 179 23.14 13.20 1.95
N GLY A 180 23.37 12.45 3.03
CA GLY A 180 22.42 11.52 3.64
C GLY A 180 22.61 10.05 3.19
N TYR A 181 21.98 9.11 3.91
CA TYR A 181 22.02 7.67 3.61
C TYR A 181 20.83 7.27 2.71
N GLU A 182 21.07 6.47 1.66
CA GLU A 182 20.01 5.94 0.80
C GLU A 182 19.61 4.54 1.30
N GLY A 183 18.31 4.30 1.50
CA GLY A 183 17.75 3.15 2.24
C GLY A 183 16.90 3.57 3.45
N SER A 184 17.10 4.80 3.92
CA SER A 184 16.18 5.51 4.81
C SER A 184 15.77 6.81 4.15
N VAL A 185 14.50 6.95 3.75
CA VAL A 185 13.90 8.29 3.71
C VAL A 185 13.64 8.70 5.16
N LEU A 186 14.72 8.98 5.88
CA LEU A 186 14.72 9.65 7.18
C LEU A 186 15.65 10.84 7.00
N SER A 187 15.11 11.98 6.56
CA SER A 187 15.86 13.23 6.70
C SER A 187 16.04 13.47 8.20
N GLY A 188 17.28 13.59 8.67
CA GLY A 188 17.56 14.14 10.00
C GLY A 188 17.87 13.15 11.12
N ALA A 189 18.47 11.98 10.87
CA ALA A 189 19.10 11.23 11.98
C ALA A 189 20.41 11.91 12.42
N HIS A 190 20.42 12.44 13.64
CA HIS A 190 21.55 13.10 14.28
C HIS A 190 22.01 12.24 15.46
N ILE A 191 23.11 11.50 15.25
CA ILE A 191 23.72 10.65 16.27
C ILE A 191 24.26 11.52 17.40
N PHE A 192 23.61 11.43 18.56
CA PHE A 192 24.02 12.09 19.80
C PHE A 192 25.22 11.37 20.42
N SER A 193 25.24 10.04 20.37
CA SER A 193 26.39 9.22 20.73
C SER A 193 26.30 7.85 20.08
N ALA A 194 27.35 7.42 19.38
CA ALA A 194 27.47 6.05 18.86
C ALA A 194 27.77 5.02 19.95
N ALA A 195 28.01 5.45 21.21
CA ALA A 195 28.29 4.57 22.35
C ALA A 195 29.49 3.61 22.18
N ASP A 196 30.43 3.99 21.30
CA ASP A 196 31.60 3.21 20.93
C ASP A 196 32.80 3.38 21.89
N ASP A 197 32.82 4.47 22.65
CA ASP A 197 33.90 4.80 23.57
C ASP A 197 33.35 5.30 24.91
N ALA A 198 33.99 4.87 26.00
CA ALA A 198 33.53 5.19 27.35
C ALA A 198 33.91 6.62 27.81
N THR A 199 34.46 7.47 26.94
CA THR A 199 34.84 8.84 27.31
C THR A 199 33.59 9.65 27.61
N GLY A 200 33.56 10.33 28.76
CA GLY A 200 32.41 11.14 29.17
C GLY A 200 31.22 10.33 29.71
N TRP A 201 31.34 9.00 29.80
CA TRP A 201 30.35 8.13 30.44
C TRP A 201 30.68 7.91 31.92
N SER A 202 29.64 7.90 32.75
CA SER A 202 29.73 7.60 34.18
C SER A 202 28.46 6.89 34.66
N GLY A 203 28.47 6.36 35.88
CA GLY A 203 27.36 5.63 36.46
C GLY A 203 27.61 5.34 37.94
N SER A 204 26.60 4.83 38.64
CA SER A 204 26.78 4.30 40.00
C SER A 204 27.77 3.14 40.01
N ASP A 205 27.74 2.32 38.97
CA ASP A 205 28.77 1.34 38.64
C ASP A 205 29.53 1.86 37.41
N ALA A 206 30.86 1.77 37.42
CA ALA A 206 31.69 2.36 36.38
C ALA A 206 31.40 1.73 34.99
N PRO A 207 30.99 2.52 33.99
CA PRO A 207 30.77 2.02 32.63
C PRO A 207 32.10 1.69 31.94
N GLY A 208 32.09 0.66 31.08
CA GLY A 208 33.17 0.30 30.17
C GLY A 208 32.66 0.12 28.74
N THR A 209 33.49 -0.44 27.86
CA THR A 209 33.10 -0.81 26.49
C THR A 209 33.01 -2.33 26.32
N ASP A 210 32.06 -2.79 25.51
CA ASP A 210 31.89 -4.20 25.11
C ASP A 210 31.93 -4.32 23.58
N THR A 211 32.99 -4.92 23.04
CA THR A 211 33.17 -5.09 21.59
C THR A 211 32.50 -6.35 21.04
N GLY A 212 32.15 -7.30 21.91
CA GLY A 212 31.55 -8.59 21.55
C GLY A 212 30.03 -8.59 21.55
N ASN A 213 29.41 -7.71 22.35
CA ASN A 213 27.96 -7.58 22.46
C ASN A 213 27.53 -6.12 22.24
N LYS A 214 27.27 -5.80 20.99
CA LYS A 214 26.88 -4.47 20.48
C LYS A 214 25.91 -4.64 19.31
N ILE A 215 25.16 -3.60 18.99
CA ILE A 215 24.22 -3.53 17.88
C ILE A 215 24.87 -2.88 16.65
N LEU A 216 25.52 -1.72 16.84
CA LEU A 216 26.19 -0.97 15.78
C LEU A 216 27.60 -0.55 16.23
N GLY A 217 28.35 0.11 15.33
CA GLY A 217 29.68 0.61 15.66
C GLY A 217 30.73 -0.45 16.00
N SER A 218 31.71 -0.03 16.79
CA SER A 218 32.87 -0.81 17.24
C SER A 218 32.73 -1.36 18.67
N ALA A 219 31.88 -0.79 19.52
CA ALA A 219 31.56 -1.26 20.87
C ALA A 219 30.14 -0.84 21.30
N SER A 220 29.71 -1.29 22.49
CA SER A 220 28.62 -0.66 23.23
C SER A 220 29.11 -0.21 24.60
N ILE A 221 28.39 0.72 25.26
CA ILE A 221 28.69 1.07 26.65
C ILE A 221 28.01 0.08 27.58
N VAL A 222 28.81 -0.59 28.42
CA VAL A 222 28.35 -1.65 29.33
C VAL A 222 28.55 -1.25 30.78
N LYS A 223 27.61 -1.63 31.64
CA LYS A 223 27.77 -1.61 33.11
C LYS A 223 27.34 -2.95 33.70
N THR A 224 27.99 -3.39 34.76
CA THR A 224 27.52 -4.53 35.58
C THR A 224 27.52 -4.13 37.04
N GLY A 225 26.36 -4.27 37.68
CA GLY A 225 26.16 -3.87 39.07
C GLY A 225 24.70 -3.57 39.40
N SER A 226 24.45 -3.22 40.66
CA SER A 226 23.11 -2.93 41.20
C SER A 226 22.86 -1.45 41.46
N GLY A 227 23.77 -0.56 41.04
CA GLY A 227 23.64 0.88 41.23
C GLY A 227 22.50 1.47 40.40
N THR A 228 21.82 2.48 40.97
CA THR A 228 20.62 3.10 40.38
C THR A 228 20.90 3.88 39.11
N ASN A 229 21.97 4.69 39.06
CA ASN A 229 22.30 5.44 37.85
C ASN A 229 23.10 4.55 36.91
N TRP A 230 22.43 3.96 35.92
CA TRP A 230 23.03 2.98 35.02
C TRP A 230 24.04 3.64 34.10
N PHE A 231 23.63 4.72 33.45
CA PHE A 231 24.47 5.46 32.51
C PHE A 231 24.20 6.95 32.63
N THR A 232 25.26 7.75 32.65
CA THR A 232 25.25 9.21 32.54
C THR A 232 26.28 9.60 31.50
N PHE A 233 25.91 10.44 30.55
CA PHE A 233 26.79 10.91 29.48
C PHE A 233 26.77 12.43 29.41
N ASN A 234 27.96 13.04 29.42
CA ASN A 234 28.16 14.50 29.43
C ASN A 234 28.99 14.95 28.22
N PRO A 235 28.41 15.02 27.01
CA PRO A 235 29.11 15.51 25.83
C PRO A 235 29.20 17.04 25.78
N ALA A 236 29.95 17.55 24.80
CA ALA A 236 29.79 18.94 24.38
C ALA A 236 28.35 19.21 23.88
N PRO A 237 27.86 20.47 23.93
CA PRO A 237 26.52 20.81 23.45
C PRO A 237 26.27 20.33 22.02
N PHE A 238 25.21 19.53 21.88
CA PHE A 238 24.78 18.90 20.66
C PHE A 238 23.51 19.56 20.14
N ASN A 239 23.56 20.01 18.90
CA ASN A 239 22.37 20.47 18.20
C ASN A 239 21.67 19.26 17.59
N THR A 240 20.53 18.89 18.19
CA THR A 240 19.71 17.76 17.72
C THR A 240 19.08 18.02 16.36
N THR A 241 18.91 19.31 15.99
CA THR A 241 18.17 19.82 14.83
C THR A 241 16.69 19.45 14.79
N VAL A 242 16.20 18.67 15.76
CA VAL A 242 14.80 18.29 15.87
C VAL A 242 13.99 19.35 16.59
N THR A 243 12.68 19.34 16.35
CA THR A 243 11.68 20.18 17.01
C THR A 243 10.98 19.38 18.11
N GLU A 244 10.42 20.11 19.08
CA GLU A 244 9.66 19.50 20.17
C GLU A 244 8.35 18.87 19.70
N ALA A 245 7.83 19.28 18.53
CA ALA A 245 6.56 18.81 17.99
C ALA A 245 6.66 17.38 17.42
N ASP A 246 7.74 17.08 16.71
CA ASP A 246 7.87 15.83 15.94
C ASP A 246 9.15 15.05 16.25
N GLY A 247 10.04 15.60 17.07
CA GLY A 247 11.32 14.97 17.36
C GLY A 247 11.18 13.68 18.17
N ILE A 248 11.97 12.69 17.77
CA ILE A 248 12.04 11.36 18.35
C ILE A 248 13.49 11.13 18.79
N VAL A 249 13.65 10.45 19.91
CA VAL A 249 14.92 9.92 20.38
C VAL A 249 14.85 8.40 20.35
N LYS A 250 15.87 7.75 19.81
CA LYS A 250 15.98 6.28 19.87
C LYS A 250 17.36 5.85 20.33
N PHE A 251 17.42 4.69 20.97
CA PHE A 251 18.66 4.02 21.33
C PHE A 251 18.40 2.56 21.68
N TRP A 252 19.45 1.74 21.69
CA TRP A 252 19.39 0.36 22.12
C TRP A 252 19.78 0.23 23.59
N LEU A 253 19.01 -0.56 24.35
CA LEU A 253 19.23 -0.84 25.77
C LEU A 253 19.23 -2.36 26.00
N PHE A 254 20.38 -2.93 26.35
CA PHE A 254 20.46 -4.30 26.80
C PHE A 254 20.20 -4.38 28.31
N VAL A 255 19.43 -5.39 28.75
CA VAL A 255 19.28 -5.77 30.16
C VAL A 255 19.42 -7.27 30.31
N SER A 256 20.32 -7.74 31.17
CA SER A 256 20.52 -9.19 31.40
C SER A 256 19.37 -9.85 32.17
N ASP A 257 18.76 -9.15 33.13
CA ASP A 257 17.60 -9.62 33.89
C ASP A 257 16.70 -8.45 34.31
N ALA A 258 15.65 -8.20 33.52
CA ALA A 258 14.67 -7.15 33.73
C ALA A 258 13.79 -7.41 34.96
N SER A 259 13.70 -8.66 35.45
CA SER A 259 12.94 -8.97 36.68
C SER A 259 13.52 -8.30 37.93
N GLN A 260 14.79 -7.84 37.86
CA GLN A 260 15.44 -7.12 38.94
C GLN A 260 15.14 -5.62 38.97
N MET A 261 14.48 -5.06 37.94
CA MET A 261 14.14 -3.63 37.90
C MET A 261 12.98 -3.34 38.85
N ASN A 262 13.17 -2.47 39.84
CA ASN A 262 12.14 -2.09 40.80
C ASN A 262 11.96 -0.57 40.91
N GLY A 263 10.77 -0.11 41.35
CA GLY A 263 10.45 1.32 41.43
C GLY A 263 10.40 2.03 40.06
N SER A 264 10.28 3.36 40.09
CA SER A 264 10.17 4.21 38.89
C SER A 264 11.55 4.68 38.41
N GLY A 265 12.05 4.11 37.32
CA GLY A 265 13.23 4.62 36.62
C GLY A 265 12.92 5.77 35.65
N SER A 266 13.96 6.40 35.12
CA SER A 266 13.84 7.50 34.18
C SER A 266 14.91 7.50 33.10
N ILE A 267 14.53 8.01 31.93
CA ILE A 267 15.44 8.41 30.85
C ILE A 267 15.38 9.94 30.75
N VAL A 268 16.54 10.58 30.68
CA VAL A 268 16.66 12.05 30.72
C VAL A 268 17.58 12.53 29.62
N PHE A 269 17.17 13.60 28.94
CA PHE A 269 18.05 14.46 28.13
C PHE A 269 17.95 15.89 28.62
N SER A 270 19.08 16.59 28.79
CA SER A 270 19.12 17.98 29.29
C SER A 270 20.09 18.85 28.52
N SER A 271 19.81 20.15 28.49
CA SER A 271 20.74 21.19 28.01
C SER A 271 21.49 21.92 29.14
N SER A 272 21.24 21.55 30.41
CA SER A 272 21.89 22.15 31.58
C SER A 272 23.16 21.39 32.05
N GLY A 273 23.46 20.25 31.45
CA GLY A 273 24.56 19.36 31.84
C GLY A 273 24.23 18.41 33.00
N GLN A 274 22.99 18.39 33.51
CA GLN A 274 22.56 17.54 34.62
C GLN A 274 21.06 17.23 34.58
N ALA A 275 20.64 16.18 35.30
CA ALA A 275 19.23 15.88 35.51
C ALA A 275 18.57 16.90 36.47
N GLY A 276 17.27 17.11 36.31
CA GLY A 276 16.40 17.96 37.14
C GLY A 276 16.32 19.41 36.71
N THR A 277 17.07 19.85 35.69
CA THR A 277 17.08 21.23 35.18
C THR A 277 17.11 21.23 33.66
N ASP A 278 16.29 22.07 33.01
CA ASP A 278 16.18 22.22 31.55
C ASP A 278 16.24 20.86 30.82
N GLU A 279 15.28 19.99 31.12
CA GLU A 279 15.28 18.59 30.70
C GLU A 279 13.97 18.11 30.08
N TYR A 280 14.11 17.07 29.24
CA TYR A 280 13.06 16.16 28.80
C TYR A 280 13.22 14.83 29.53
N ARG A 281 12.16 14.34 30.17
CA ARG A 281 12.16 13.14 31.01
C ARG A 281 11.07 12.16 30.59
N TRP A 282 11.43 10.87 30.52
CA TRP A 282 10.49 9.77 30.34
C TRP A 282 10.61 8.79 31.51
N ASN A 283 9.51 8.12 31.85
CA ASN A 283 9.52 7.02 32.80
C ASN A 283 10.00 5.74 32.10
N LEU A 284 11.06 5.12 32.61
CA LEU A 284 11.62 3.90 32.03
C LEU A 284 10.63 2.72 32.12
N ALA A 285 9.78 2.70 33.15
CA ALA A 285 8.75 1.66 33.31
C ALA A 285 7.77 1.62 32.13
N ASN A 286 7.53 2.76 31.47
CA ASN A 286 6.64 2.83 30.30
C ASN A 286 7.23 2.15 29.06
N GLN A 287 8.53 1.83 29.08
CA GLN A 287 9.23 1.20 27.96
C GLN A 287 9.19 -0.33 28.00
N LYS A 288 8.57 -0.93 29.04
CA LYS A 288 8.36 -2.39 29.18
C LYS A 288 9.61 -3.23 28.88
N ILE A 289 10.75 -2.82 29.45
CA ILE A 289 12.08 -3.43 29.19
C ILE A 289 12.09 -4.93 29.51
N GLN A 290 12.64 -5.73 28.59
CA GLN A 290 12.80 -7.18 28.69
C GLN A 290 14.28 -7.58 28.76
N ASN A 291 14.53 -8.86 29.07
CA ASN A 291 15.87 -9.44 28.98
C ASN A 291 16.37 -9.41 27.52
N GLY A 292 17.64 -9.07 27.33
CA GLY A 292 18.23 -8.88 26.01
C GLY A 292 18.24 -7.42 25.57
N TRP A 293 18.46 -7.19 24.28
CA TRP A 293 18.45 -5.86 23.66
C TRP A 293 17.01 -5.38 23.44
N ASN A 294 16.76 -4.14 23.83
CA ASN A 294 15.50 -3.43 23.66
C ASN A 294 15.76 -2.20 22.81
N HIS A 295 14.92 -1.94 21.81
CA HIS A 295 14.96 -0.69 21.07
C HIS A 295 14.05 0.32 21.78
N VAL A 296 14.65 1.29 22.44
CA VAL A 296 13.92 2.32 23.18
C VAL A 296 13.65 3.48 22.23
N ILE A 297 12.38 3.84 22.07
CA ILE A 297 11.93 4.94 21.20
C ILE A 297 11.09 5.90 22.03
N LEU A 298 11.52 7.16 22.09
CA LEU A 298 10.95 8.20 22.93
C LEU A 298 10.51 9.38 22.06
N HIS A 299 9.28 9.84 22.23
CA HIS A 299 8.77 11.01 21.53
C HIS A 299 8.94 12.25 22.42
N LEU A 300 9.51 13.33 21.88
CA LEU A 300 9.65 14.61 22.59
C LEU A 300 8.31 15.18 23.08
N PRO A 301 7.19 15.11 22.32
CA PRO A 301 5.87 15.50 22.83
C PRO A 301 5.40 14.71 24.06
N GLY A 302 5.89 13.47 24.22
CA GLY A 302 5.55 12.60 25.35
C GLY A 302 6.45 12.79 26.58
N ALA A 303 7.43 13.69 26.52
CA ALA A 303 8.35 13.93 27.62
C ALA A 303 7.72 14.80 28.71
N VAL A 304 7.99 14.47 29.97
CA VAL A 304 7.80 15.42 31.07
C VAL A 304 8.91 16.46 30.97
N LYS A 305 8.51 17.72 30.74
CA LYS A 305 9.42 18.84 30.59
C LYS A 305 9.63 19.56 31.92
N THR A 306 10.89 19.84 32.26
CA THR A 306 11.26 20.67 33.43
C THR A 306 12.14 21.81 32.96
N GLY A 307 11.80 23.05 33.30
CA GLY A 307 12.55 24.24 32.86
C GLY A 307 12.36 24.52 31.36
N ASN A 308 13.40 25.05 30.71
CA ASN A 308 13.43 25.42 29.30
C ASN A 308 14.56 24.69 28.55
N PRO A 309 14.47 23.35 28.38
CA PRO A 309 15.45 22.60 27.62
C PRO A 309 15.63 23.17 26.20
N ASN A 310 16.89 23.24 25.76
CA ASN A 310 17.28 23.71 24.44
C ASN A 310 17.73 22.53 23.57
N LEU A 311 16.87 22.10 22.65
CA LEU A 311 17.15 21.02 21.69
C LEU A 311 18.35 21.30 20.78
N SER A 312 18.74 22.57 20.61
CA SER A 312 19.93 22.95 19.85
C SER A 312 21.23 22.87 20.66
N ALA A 313 21.16 22.48 21.95
CA ALA A 313 22.29 22.47 22.87
C ALA A 313 22.18 21.36 23.94
N ILE A 314 21.63 20.19 23.59
CA ILE A 314 21.57 19.05 24.50
C ILE A 314 22.99 18.59 24.84
N ASN A 315 23.31 18.48 26.12
CA ASN A 315 24.67 18.19 26.60
C ASN A 315 24.67 17.19 27.76
N PHE A 316 23.57 16.46 27.94
CA PHE A 316 23.39 15.50 29.01
C PHE A 316 22.41 14.40 28.60
N PHE A 317 22.76 13.16 28.94
CA PHE A 317 21.90 11.99 28.86
C PHE A 317 22.04 11.15 30.12
N GLN A 318 20.93 10.59 30.63
CA GLN A 318 20.98 9.65 31.76
C GLN A 318 19.89 8.58 31.68
N ILE A 319 20.25 7.35 32.04
CA ILE A 319 19.33 6.28 32.43
C ILE A 319 19.52 5.99 33.92
N SER A 320 18.45 6.11 34.69
CA SER A 320 18.42 5.80 36.12
C SER A 320 17.30 4.80 36.41
N GLN A 321 17.61 3.69 37.07
CA GLN A 321 16.65 2.64 37.38
C GLN A 321 17.09 1.87 38.63
N PRO A 322 16.29 1.87 39.71
CA PRO A 322 16.57 1.07 40.89
C PRO A 322 16.50 -0.45 40.60
N LEU A 323 17.31 -1.22 41.31
CA LEU A 323 17.50 -2.66 41.11
C LEU A 323 17.42 -3.43 42.43
N SER A 324 16.86 -4.65 42.40
CA SER A 324 16.89 -5.60 43.54
C SER A 324 18.15 -6.46 43.58
N ALA A 325 18.84 -6.62 42.45
CA ALA A 325 20.10 -7.36 42.35
C ALA A 325 20.99 -6.81 41.23
N SER A 326 22.23 -7.30 41.17
CA SER A 326 23.18 -6.92 40.14
C SER A 326 22.73 -7.43 38.77
N ILE A 327 22.78 -6.55 37.75
CA ILE A 327 22.55 -6.90 36.35
C ILE A 327 23.69 -6.34 35.49
N THR A 328 23.92 -6.96 34.34
CA THR A 328 24.59 -6.32 33.21
C THR A 328 23.56 -5.56 32.38
N ALA A 329 23.83 -4.28 32.09
CA ALA A 329 23.09 -3.47 31.13
C ALA A 329 24.04 -2.88 30.08
N ARG A 330 23.53 -2.57 28.88
CA ARG A 330 24.31 -1.89 27.82
C ARG A 330 23.48 -0.81 27.15
N VAL A 331 24.12 0.24 26.64
CA VAL A 331 23.48 1.23 25.77
C VAL A 331 24.26 1.34 24.46
N ASP A 332 23.54 1.47 23.35
CA ASP A 332 24.12 1.58 22.02
C ASP A 332 23.31 2.54 21.12
N GLU A 333 23.99 3.21 20.19
CA GLU A 333 23.46 4.09 19.14
C GLU A 333 22.32 5.05 19.58
N ILE A 334 22.68 6.14 20.26
CA ILE A 334 21.73 7.18 20.68
C ILE A 334 21.56 8.21 19.57
N GLU A 335 20.34 8.33 19.06
CA GLU A 335 20.01 9.19 17.93
C GLU A 335 18.80 10.08 18.24
N PHE A 336 18.88 11.34 17.83
CA PHE A 336 17.72 12.20 17.64
C PHE A 336 17.34 12.18 16.17
N TYR A 337 16.05 12.14 15.86
CA TYR A 337 15.60 12.36 14.50
C TYR A 337 14.23 13.01 14.45
N GLU A 338 13.98 13.74 13.38
CA GLU A 338 12.63 14.09 12.96
C GLU A 338 12.20 13.11 11.88
N PRO A 339 10.95 12.62 11.92
CA PRO A 339 10.35 12.03 10.74
C PRO A 339 10.46 13.02 9.58
N ALA A 340 10.87 12.57 8.39
CA ALA A 340 11.00 13.46 7.24
C ALA A 340 9.75 14.31 7.00
N ASP A 341 9.98 15.58 6.64
CA ASP A 341 9.06 16.70 6.44
C ASP A 341 7.54 16.42 6.48
N VAL A 342 6.86 17.36 7.15
CA VAL A 342 5.42 17.54 7.44
C VAL A 342 4.57 17.76 6.16
N ALA A 343 4.74 16.92 5.13
CA ALA A 343 3.95 16.98 3.91
C ALA A 343 2.85 15.90 3.84
N THR A 344 3.02 14.76 4.52
CA THR A 344 2.02 13.68 4.54
C THR A 344 1.02 13.87 5.67
N PRO A 345 -0.28 14.08 5.39
CA PRO A 345 -1.27 14.32 6.44
C PRO A 345 -1.34 13.17 7.45
N VAL A 346 -1.34 13.51 8.74
CA VAL A 346 -1.62 12.58 9.84
C VAL A 346 -3.14 12.43 9.98
N PRO A 347 -3.70 11.23 9.79
CA PRO A 347 -5.10 10.96 10.08
C PRO A 347 -5.47 11.31 11.52
N SER A 348 -6.62 11.96 11.72
CA SER A 348 -7.23 12.08 13.05
C SER A 348 -7.57 10.71 13.61
N ALA A 349 -7.19 10.41 14.84
CA ALA A 349 -7.58 9.20 15.54
C ALA A 349 -9.02 9.25 16.09
N ASN A 350 -9.70 10.40 16.06
CA ASN A 350 -10.97 10.59 16.77
C ASN A 350 -12.24 10.19 15.98
N THR A 351 -12.09 9.82 14.71
CA THR A 351 -13.23 9.44 13.87
C THR A 351 -12.79 8.52 12.75
N LEU A 352 -13.65 7.60 12.31
CA LEU A 352 -13.46 6.82 11.08
C LEU A 352 -13.85 7.60 9.81
N ASN A 353 -14.51 8.75 9.96
CA ASN A 353 -14.92 9.61 8.85
C ASN A 353 -13.73 10.12 8.03
N GLY A 354 -13.89 10.10 6.71
CA GLY A 354 -12.91 10.55 5.73
C GLY A 354 -11.72 9.60 5.54
N LYS A 355 -11.81 8.34 5.99
CA LYS A 355 -10.68 7.40 5.99
C LYS A 355 -10.78 6.29 4.96
N VAL A 356 -9.61 5.87 4.48
CA VAL A 356 -9.41 4.55 3.87
C VAL A 356 -8.53 3.70 4.78
N MET A 357 -9.02 2.52 5.13
CA MET A 357 -8.36 1.63 6.11
C MET A 357 -8.19 0.25 5.50
N PHE A 358 -7.02 -0.36 5.66
CA PHE A 358 -6.81 -1.75 5.25
C PHE A 358 -7.36 -2.74 6.27
N GLY A 359 -7.86 -3.88 5.80
CA GLY A 359 -7.74 -5.11 6.59
C GLY A 359 -6.27 -5.53 6.68
N TYR A 360 -5.78 -5.83 7.87
CA TYR A 360 -4.39 -6.24 8.09
C TYR A 360 -4.33 -7.47 8.98
N GLN A 361 -3.71 -8.53 8.49
CA GLN A 361 -3.73 -9.84 9.14
C GLN A 361 -2.51 -10.09 9.98
N GLY A 362 -1.33 -9.80 9.43
CA GLY A 362 -0.06 -10.04 10.11
C GLY A 362 0.17 -11.50 10.45
N TRP A 363 -0.31 -12.41 9.59
CA TRP A 363 -0.32 -13.86 9.83
C TRP A 363 1.03 -14.57 9.71
N PHE A 364 1.99 -13.95 9.03
CA PHE A 364 3.18 -14.68 8.58
C PHE A 364 4.15 -14.94 9.71
N GLY A 365 4.59 -16.19 9.82
CA GLY A 365 5.58 -16.64 10.79
C GLY A 365 6.61 -17.57 10.14
N LEU A 366 7.82 -17.57 10.68
CA LEU A 366 8.95 -18.34 10.16
C LEU A 366 9.52 -19.26 11.25
N PRO A 367 10.14 -20.40 10.90
CA PRO A 367 10.78 -21.28 11.88
C PRO A 367 11.89 -20.62 12.73
N THR A 368 12.45 -19.51 12.26
CA THR A 368 13.64 -18.86 12.82
C THR A 368 13.39 -17.41 13.25
N ASP A 369 12.14 -16.94 13.30
CA ASP A 369 11.80 -15.56 13.67
C ASP A 369 11.84 -15.29 15.19
N GLY A 370 12.18 -16.30 15.99
CA GLY A 370 12.22 -16.19 17.45
C GLY A 370 10.83 -16.20 18.11
N SER A 371 9.77 -16.49 17.35
CA SER A 371 8.43 -16.64 17.89
C SER A 371 8.35 -17.91 18.77
N PRO A 372 7.73 -17.85 19.97
CA PRO A 372 7.69 -18.98 20.90
C PRO A 372 6.76 -20.12 20.44
N THR A 373 6.09 -19.96 19.30
CA THR A 373 4.94 -20.76 18.82
C THR A 373 5.25 -21.64 17.63
N HIS A 374 6.14 -21.21 16.74
CA HIS A 374 6.28 -21.83 15.43
C HIS A 374 7.74 -22.22 15.20
N ASN A 375 7.99 -23.52 15.09
CA ASN A 375 9.19 -24.09 14.49
C ASN A 375 8.96 -24.46 13.01
N TRP A 376 7.94 -23.87 12.38
CA TRP A 376 7.49 -24.14 11.01
C TRP A 376 6.95 -22.86 10.36
N TRP A 377 6.66 -22.90 9.06
CA TRP A 377 6.19 -21.77 8.28
C TRP A 377 4.70 -21.51 8.47
N LEU A 378 4.33 -20.38 9.06
CA LEU A 378 2.94 -20.04 9.30
C LEU A 378 2.35 -19.25 8.12
N HIS A 379 1.19 -19.70 7.62
CA HIS A 379 0.36 -19.11 6.55
C HIS A 379 0.98 -19.01 5.14
N TRP A 380 2.30 -18.98 4.99
CA TRP A 380 2.95 -19.07 3.67
C TRP A 380 2.77 -20.44 3.00
N PHE A 381 2.82 -21.51 3.80
CA PHE A 381 2.79 -22.90 3.35
C PHE A 381 1.93 -23.75 4.29
N GLY A 382 1.27 -24.77 3.75
CA GLY A 382 0.57 -25.80 4.54
C GLY A 382 1.50 -26.88 5.12
N GLY A 383 2.81 -26.77 4.90
CA GLY A 383 3.80 -27.79 5.22
C GLY A 383 5.24 -27.31 4.99
N ALA A 384 6.05 -28.12 4.31
CA ALA A 384 7.40 -27.72 3.92
C ALA A 384 7.37 -26.47 3.02
N PRO A 385 8.39 -25.60 3.03
CA PRO A 385 8.38 -24.35 2.26
C PRO A 385 8.69 -24.58 0.77
N ASP A 386 7.91 -25.42 0.10
CA ASP A 386 8.09 -25.84 -1.29
C ASP A 386 6.81 -25.66 -2.12
N HIS A 387 6.93 -25.94 -3.42
CA HIS A 387 5.83 -25.81 -4.38
C HIS A 387 4.61 -26.69 -4.05
N ALA A 388 4.80 -27.87 -3.46
CA ALA A 388 3.68 -28.77 -3.17
C ALA A 388 2.80 -28.28 -2.02
N ASN A 389 3.35 -27.42 -1.16
CA ASN A 389 2.70 -26.91 0.03
C ASN A 389 2.42 -25.41 -0.02
N ALA A 390 2.77 -24.72 -1.11
CA ALA A 390 2.50 -23.30 -1.29
C ALA A 390 1.00 -23.04 -1.35
N THR A 391 0.50 -22.22 -0.43
CA THR A 391 -0.93 -21.86 -0.35
C THR A 391 -1.22 -20.47 -0.88
N VAL A 392 -0.20 -19.65 -1.12
CA VAL A 392 -0.33 -18.25 -1.52
C VAL A 392 -0.32 -18.07 -3.04
N ASP A 393 -1.17 -17.20 -3.59
CA ASP A 393 -1.21 -16.89 -5.02
C ASP A 393 -0.31 -15.71 -5.39
N MET A 394 0.15 -14.93 -4.42
CA MET A 394 0.88 -13.69 -4.65
C MET A 394 2.25 -13.73 -3.98
N TRP A 395 3.31 -13.43 -4.73
CA TRP A 395 4.69 -13.37 -4.23
C TRP A 395 5.14 -11.92 -3.97
N PRO A 396 5.43 -11.52 -2.71
CA PRO A 396 5.71 -10.13 -2.38
C PRO A 396 6.99 -9.62 -3.04
N TYR A 397 7.03 -8.32 -3.33
CA TYR A 397 8.27 -7.63 -3.67
C TYR A 397 9.13 -7.48 -2.41
N LEU A 398 10.34 -8.03 -2.43
CA LEU A 398 11.18 -8.13 -1.23
C LEU A 398 12.31 -7.11 -1.18
N GLY A 399 12.48 -6.28 -2.21
CA GLY A 399 13.62 -5.37 -2.34
C GLY A 399 13.72 -4.28 -1.26
N ASP A 400 12.62 -3.96 -0.58
CA ASP A 400 12.59 -2.97 0.49
C ASP A 400 12.87 -3.56 1.89
N TYR A 401 12.87 -4.89 2.03
CA TYR A 401 13.07 -5.54 3.33
C TYR A 401 14.56 -5.73 3.63
N PRO A 402 15.01 -5.55 4.89
CA PRO A 402 16.38 -5.89 5.27
C PRO A 402 16.65 -7.38 5.00
N SER A 403 17.81 -7.70 4.43
CA SER A 403 18.16 -9.09 4.10
C SER A 403 18.20 -10.02 5.32
N SER A 404 18.40 -9.47 6.52
CA SER A 404 18.32 -10.18 7.80
C SER A 404 16.91 -10.64 8.18
N GLU A 405 15.87 -10.04 7.60
CA GLU A 405 14.47 -10.39 7.84
C GLU A 405 13.98 -11.50 6.90
N LEU A 406 14.79 -11.88 5.91
CA LEU A 406 14.41 -12.78 4.83
C LEU A 406 15.01 -14.18 5.01
N VAL A 407 14.14 -15.18 5.11
CA VAL A 407 14.54 -16.59 5.28
C VAL A 407 14.28 -17.35 3.98
N ALA A 408 15.24 -18.20 3.60
CA ALA A 408 15.14 -19.02 2.39
C ALA A 408 14.08 -20.11 2.52
N THR A 409 13.34 -20.30 1.44
CA THR A 409 12.41 -21.42 1.20
C THR A 409 13.13 -22.56 0.46
N ASN A 410 12.43 -23.66 0.22
CA ASN A 410 12.90 -24.74 -0.66
C ASN A 410 12.62 -24.46 -2.14
N MET A 411 12.00 -23.33 -2.47
CA MET A 411 11.74 -22.90 -3.85
C MET A 411 12.90 -22.03 -4.35
N VAL A 412 13.06 -21.99 -5.68
CA VAL A 412 14.13 -21.22 -6.34
C VAL A 412 13.56 -20.31 -7.41
N TYR A 413 14.24 -19.20 -7.67
CA TYR A 413 13.96 -18.37 -8.83
C TYR A 413 14.50 -19.01 -10.12
N SER A 414 14.17 -18.42 -11.27
CA SER A 414 14.63 -18.87 -12.61
C SER A 414 16.16 -18.97 -12.72
N ASN A 415 16.90 -18.13 -11.98
CA ASN A 415 18.36 -18.14 -11.91
C ASN A 415 18.94 -19.18 -10.93
N GLY A 416 18.10 -20.01 -10.29
CA GLY A 416 18.49 -21.02 -9.32
C GLY A 416 18.77 -20.52 -7.91
N SER A 417 18.67 -19.20 -7.65
CA SER A 417 18.84 -18.67 -6.30
C SER A 417 17.63 -18.98 -5.40
N PRO A 418 17.82 -19.20 -4.09
CA PRO A 418 16.70 -19.52 -3.19
C PRO A 418 15.71 -18.36 -3.08
N ALA A 419 14.42 -18.68 -3.25
CA ALA A 419 13.35 -17.75 -2.96
C ALA A 419 13.22 -17.54 -1.45
N LYS A 420 13.04 -16.29 -1.00
CA LYS A 420 12.99 -15.92 0.41
C LYS A 420 11.67 -15.26 0.79
N LEU A 421 11.35 -15.22 2.07
CA LEU A 421 10.13 -14.63 2.62
C LEU A 421 10.36 -14.09 4.04
N PHE A 422 9.41 -13.29 4.55
CA PHE A 422 9.49 -12.60 5.85
C PHE A 422 8.50 -13.14 6.90
N SER A 423 8.69 -12.71 8.15
CA SER A 423 7.75 -12.90 9.27
C SER A 423 7.13 -11.57 9.69
N SER A 424 5.81 -11.55 9.93
CA SER A 424 5.10 -10.43 10.55
C SER A 424 5.35 -10.32 12.05
N TYR A 425 5.88 -11.37 12.69
CA TYR A 425 6.36 -11.34 14.07
C TYR A 425 7.52 -10.34 14.26
N ASN A 426 8.33 -10.15 13.22
CA ASN A 426 9.48 -9.27 13.26
C ASN A 426 9.05 -7.81 13.08
N TYR A 427 9.55 -6.95 13.95
CA TYR A 427 9.20 -5.52 13.94
C TYR A 427 9.53 -4.85 12.61
N ASN A 428 10.71 -5.11 12.03
CA ASN A 428 11.17 -4.45 10.81
C ASN A 428 10.26 -4.73 9.60
N THR A 429 9.58 -5.88 9.56
CA THR A 429 8.55 -6.19 8.57
C THR A 429 7.37 -5.23 8.70
N VAL A 430 6.80 -5.14 9.90
CA VAL A 430 5.63 -4.29 10.17
C VAL A 430 5.98 -2.80 10.05
N ASP A 431 7.19 -2.42 10.46
CA ASP A 431 7.74 -1.08 10.27
C ASP A 431 7.73 -0.68 8.79
N GLN A 432 8.21 -1.57 7.91
CA GLN A 432 8.23 -1.36 6.47
C GLN A 432 6.81 -1.25 5.87
N HIS A 433 5.84 -2.00 6.40
CA HIS A 433 4.44 -1.92 5.98
C HIS A 433 3.83 -0.54 6.28
N PHE A 434 4.01 -0.03 7.49
CA PHE A 434 3.49 1.27 7.89
C PHE A 434 4.23 2.44 7.24
N LYS A 435 5.51 2.27 6.93
CA LYS A 435 6.26 3.20 6.09
C LYS A 435 5.60 3.37 4.73
N TRP A 436 5.26 2.28 4.04
CA TRP A 436 4.53 2.36 2.79
C TRP A 436 3.16 3.04 2.95
N MET A 437 2.39 2.69 3.98
CA MET A 437 1.10 3.34 4.23
C MET A 437 1.24 4.86 4.39
N ARG A 438 2.29 5.34 5.07
CA ARG A 438 2.59 6.77 5.17
C ARG A 438 2.96 7.37 3.81
N GLU A 439 3.87 6.75 3.07
CA GLU A 439 4.32 7.20 1.74
C GLU A 439 3.15 7.40 0.77
N HIS A 440 2.11 6.57 0.91
CA HIS A 440 0.90 6.63 0.08
C HIS A 440 -0.29 7.30 0.76
N GLU A 441 -0.10 7.98 1.89
CA GLU A 441 -1.17 8.68 2.62
C GLU A 441 -2.36 7.81 3.04
N VAL A 442 -2.23 6.48 3.11
CA VAL A 442 -3.25 5.59 3.66
C VAL A 442 -3.37 5.83 5.16
N ASP A 443 -4.59 5.80 5.70
CA ASP A 443 -4.84 6.26 7.07
C ASP A 443 -4.43 5.24 8.13
N GLY A 444 -4.53 3.93 7.84
CA GLY A 444 -4.25 2.93 8.85
C GLY A 444 -4.81 1.55 8.54
N VAL A 445 -4.93 0.75 9.61
CA VAL A 445 -5.34 -0.67 9.52
C VAL A 445 -6.41 -1.06 10.53
N PHE A 446 -7.22 -2.03 10.17
CA PHE A 446 -7.92 -2.91 11.09
C PHE A 446 -7.06 -4.15 11.31
N GLN A 447 -6.38 -4.21 12.45
CA GLN A 447 -5.58 -5.37 12.84
C GLN A 447 -6.53 -6.52 13.18
N GLN A 448 -6.58 -7.53 12.32
CA GLN A 448 -7.43 -8.69 12.51
C GLN A 448 -6.90 -9.59 13.64
N ARG A 449 -7.85 -10.19 14.35
CA ARG A 449 -7.64 -11.12 15.45
C ARG A 449 -8.70 -12.21 15.39
N PHE A 450 -8.29 -13.38 14.94
CA PHE A 450 -9.15 -14.54 14.76
C PHE A 450 -9.38 -15.25 16.08
N LEU A 451 -10.54 -15.89 16.23
CA LEU A 451 -10.86 -16.71 17.41
C LEU A 451 -9.74 -17.72 17.72
N GLN A 452 -9.17 -18.39 16.71
CA GLN A 452 -8.06 -19.33 16.91
C GLN A 452 -6.76 -18.70 17.40
N ASN A 453 -6.59 -17.37 17.35
CA ASN A 453 -5.38 -16.72 17.82
C ASN A 453 -5.32 -16.65 19.36
N PHE A 454 -6.48 -16.63 20.03
CA PHE A 454 -6.55 -16.45 21.48
C PHE A 454 -7.39 -17.50 22.22
N ARG A 455 -8.22 -18.28 21.51
CA ARG A 455 -9.00 -19.40 22.08
C ARG A 455 -8.25 -20.72 22.04
N THR A 456 -6.96 -20.71 22.34
CA THR A 456 -6.15 -21.93 22.36
C THR A 456 -5.84 -22.34 23.79
N GLY A 457 -5.74 -23.65 24.02
CA GLY A 457 -5.15 -24.17 25.26
C GLY A 457 -3.64 -23.99 25.34
N ASP A 458 -3.03 -23.36 24.33
CA ASP A 458 -1.59 -23.16 24.21
C ASP A 458 -1.26 -21.67 24.35
N SER A 459 -0.81 -21.27 25.53
CA SER A 459 -0.44 -19.88 25.83
C SER A 459 0.67 -19.31 24.95
N ARG A 460 1.33 -20.12 24.11
CA ARG A 460 2.27 -19.64 23.10
C ARG A 460 1.52 -18.92 21.98
N VAL A 461 0.46 -19.52 21.40
CA VAL A 461 -0.20 -19.02 20.17
C VAL A 461 -0.61 -17.55 20.26
N PRO A 462 -1.25 -17.11 21.36
CA PRO A 462 -1.60 -15.70 21.55
C PRO A 462 -0.39 -14.76 21.49
N ARG A 463 0.79 -15.18 21.98
CA ARG A 463 2.00 -14.34 22.02
C ARG A 463 2.51 -13.92 20.65
N HIS A 464 2.34 -14.75 19.61
CA HIS A 464 2.73 -14.35 18.26
C HIS A 464 1.88 -13.16 17.79
N PHE A 465 0.56 -13.29 17.85
CA PHE A 465 -0.35 -12.26 17.36
C PHE A 465 -0.37 -11.03 18.27
N GLU A 466 -0.12 -11.19 19.56
CA GLU A 466 0.15 -10.06 20.47
C GLU A 466 1.42 -9.32 20.08
N LYS A 467 2.50 -10.03 19.71
CA LYS A 467 3.70 -9.35 19.23
C LYS A 467 3.45 -8.56 17.94
N VAL A 468 2.64 -9.11 17.04
CA VAL A 468 2.21 -8.38 15.83
C VAL A 468 1.41 -7.13 16.20
N ILE A 469 0.50 -7.20 17.18
CA ILE A 469 -0.21 -6.03 17.70
C ILE A 469 0.78 -5.00 18.26
N GLU A 470 1.76 -5.40 19.09
CA GLU A 470 2.79 -4.49 19.61
C GLU A 470 3.60 -3.80 18.48
N ASN A 471 3.93 -4.56 17.44
CA ASN A 471 4.63 -4.04 16.27
C ASN A 471 3.74 -3.01 15.55
N VAL A 472 2.45 -3.28 15.40
CA VAL A 472 1.47 -2.34 14.83
C VAL A 472 1.34 -1.09 15.69
N GLN A 473 1.21 -1.20 17.01
CA GLN A 473 1.17 -0.06 17.94
C GLN A 473 2.39 0.86 17.72
N THR A 474 3.57 0.25 17.71
CA THR A 474 4.85 0.98 17.55
C THR A 474 4.97 1.63 16.18
N ALA A 475 4.70 0.88 15.10
CA ALA A 475 4.84 1.38 13.74
C ALA A 475 3.78 2.43 13.39
N SER A 476 2.53 2.21 13.85
CA SER A 476 1.45 3.19 13.66
C SER A 476 1.75 4.51 14.35
N LEU A 477 2.33 4.50 15.56
CA LEU A 477 2.80 5.72 16.23
C LEU A 477 3.93 6.39 15.44
N LYS A 478 4.96 5.62 15.06
CA LYS A 478 6.12 6.10 14.30
C LYS A 478 5.74 6.78 12.98
N TYR A 479 4.77 6.22 12.27
CA TYR A 479 4.34 6.70 10.95
C TYR A 479 3.07 7.56 10.98
N GLY A 480 2.57 7.90 12.17
CA GLY A 480 1.37 8.69 12.38
C GLY A 480 0.15 8.09 11.66
N ARG A 481 0.00 6.77 11.68
CA ARG A 481 -1.15 6.04 11.13
C ARG A 481 -2.05 5.59 12.29
N VAL A 482 -3.32 5.33 12.01
CA VAL A 482 -4.27 4.83 13.02
C VAL A 482 -4.41 3.32 12.94
N TYR A 483 -4.85 2.68 14.02
CA TYR A 483 -5.24 1.27 13.99
C TYR A 483 -6.46 0.99 14.87
N ALA A 484 -7.18 -0.09 14.58
CA ALA A 484 -8.24 -0.63 15.43
C ALA A 484 -8.17 -2.16 15.45
N ILE A 485 -8.61 -2.79 16.54
CA ILE A 485 -8.75 -4.25 16.61
C ILE A 485 -10.02 -4.69 15.88
N MET A 486 -9.87 -5.70 15.03
CA MET A 486 -10.97 -6.40 14.38
C MET A 486 -10.99 -7.86 14.82
N TYR A 487 -12.03 -8.28 15.53
CA TYR A 487 -12.26 -9.70 15.79
C TYR A 487 -12.87 -10.38 14.57
N ASP A 488 -12.25 -11.46 14.11
CA ASP A 488 -12.86 -12.34 13.11
C ASP A 488 -13.53 -13.52 13.81
N LEU A 489 -14.86 -13.56 13.69
CA LEU A 489 -15.75 -14.52 14.33
C LEU A 489 -16.03 -15.74 13.44
N SER A 490 -15.27 -15.95 12.36
CA SER A 490 -15.37 -17.16 11.53
C SER A 490 -15.15 -18.41 12.39
N GLY A 491 -16.03 -19.40 12.25
CA GLY A 491 -16.00 -20.61 13.07
C GLY A 491 -16.42 -20.39 14.54
N ALA A 492 -17.13 -19.31 14.86
CA ALA A 492 -17.62 -19.06 16.21
C ALA A 492 -18.56 -20.16 16.71
N ASP A 493 -18.44 -20.47 18.02
CA ASP A 493 -19.23 -21.47 18.73
C ASP A 493 -19.85 -20.89 20.01
N ALA A 494 -20.39 -21.77 20.87
CA ALA A 494 -21.09 -21.40 22.09
C ALA A 494 -20.24 -20.66 23.14
N THR A 495 -18.91 -20.68 23.07
CA THR A 495 -18.03 -20.00 24.04
C THR A 495 -17.30 -18.79 23.43
N SER A 496 -17.58 -18.45 22.17
CA SER A 496 -16.89 -17.35 21.48
C SER A 496 -17.15 -16.00 22.12
N THR A 497 -18.39 -15.71 22.53
CA THR A 497 -18.77 -14.42 23.11
C THR A 497 -17.95 -14.10 24.35
N GLU A 498 -17.90 -15.02 25.31
CA GLU A 498 -17.16 -14.88 26.56
C GLU A 498 -15.65 -14.79 26.31
N ALA A 499 -15.14 -15.54 25.33
CA ALA A 499 -13.73 -15.49 24.98
C ALA A 499 -13.31 -14.14 24.38
N VAL A 500 -14.12 -13.57 23.48
CA VAL A 500 -13.87 -12.24 22.90
C VAL A 500 -13.91 -11.16 23.98
N ILE A 501 -14.86 -11.25 24.92
CA ILE A 501 -14.96 -10.33 26.05
C ILE A 501 -13.70 -10.39 26.92
N ALA A 502 -13.27 -11.60 27.30
CA ALA A 502 -12.09 -11.79 28.14
C ALA A 502 -10.81 -11.28 27.45
N ASP A 503 -10.66 -11.59 26.16
CA ASP A 503 -9.51 -11.15 25.38
C ASP A 503 -9.49 -9.62 25.17
N TRP A 504 -10.63 -9.00 24.92
CA TRP A 504 -10.72 -7.54 24.82
C TRP A 504 -10.33 -6.85 26.14
N LYS A 505 -10.83 -7.34 27.28
CA LYS A 505 -10.41 -6.82 28.60
C LYS A 505 -8.89 -6.90 28.74
N ARG A 506 -8.30 -8.03 28.35
CA ARG A 506 -6.86 -8.26 28.38
C ARG A 506 -6.08 -7.30 27.48
N LEU A 507 -6.50 -7.10 26.23
CA LEU A 507 -5.86 -6.15 25.31
C LEU A 507 -5.93 -4.71 25.85
N VAL A 508 -7.07 -4.31 26.41
CA VAL A 508 -7.24 -2.99 27.02
C VAL A 508 -6.35 -2.82 28.25
N ASP A 509 -6.28 -3.81 29.13
CA ASP A 509 -5.57 -3.69 30.42
C ASP A 509 -4.06 -3.91 30.31
N GLU A 510 -3.63 -4.92 29.57
CA GLU A 510 -2.23 -5.35 29.52
C GLU A 510 -1.46 -4.68 28.39
N MET A 511 -2.10 -4.56 27.23
CA MET A 511 -1.49 -4.00 26.02
C MET A 511 -1.81 -2.50 25.84
N GLY A 512 -2.80 -1.99 26.56
CA GLY A 512 -3.14 -0.57 26.55
C GLY A 512 -3.68 -0.09 25.21
N VAL A 513 -4.24 -0.98 24.38
CA VAL A 513 -4.57 -0.66 22.98
C VAL A 513 -5.45 0.59 22.87
N THR A 514 -6.47 0.76 23.71
CA THR A 514 -7.38 1.93 23.65
C THR A 514 -6.82 3.20 24.29
N SER A 515 -5.69 3.11 24.99
CA SER A 515 -5.04 4.24 25.65
C SER A 515 -4.04 4.98 24.75
N GLU A 516 -3.69 4.40 23.62
CA GLU A 516 -2.75 4.99 22.67
C GLU A 516 -3.40 6.10 21.85
N SER A 517 -2.62 7.16 21.58
CA SER A 517 -3.10 8.36 20.87
C SER A 517 -3.52 8.12 19.42
N ASN A 518 -3.12 6.98 18.85
CA ASN A 518 -3.39 6.60 17.48
C ASN A 518 -4.28 5.34 17.35
N TYR A 519 -4.77 4.81 18.47
CA TYR A 519 -5.91 3.90 18.42
C TYR A 519 -7.10 4.64 17.85
N LEU A 520 -7.85 4.02 16.94
CA LEU A 520 -8.96 4.68 16.27
C LEU A 520 -10.19 4.72 17.18
N TRP A 521 -10.71 5.92 17.36
CA TRP A 521 -11.96 6.23 18.01
C TRP A 521 -12.99 6.63 16.95
N HIS A 522 -14.26 6.42 17.26
CA HIS A 522 -15.35 6.92 16.44
C HIS A 522 -16.57 7.13 17.33
N LYS A 523 -17.37 8.16 17.05
CA LYS A 523 -18.54 8.53 17.88
C LYS A 523 -18.22 8.64 19.39
N GLY A 524 -17.00 9.10 19.73
CA GLY A 524 -16.59 9.39 21.10
C GLY A 524 -16.14 8.19 21.94
N ARG A 525 -15.98 7.01 21.36
CA ARG A 525 -15.45 5.79 22.04
C ARG A 525 -14.40 5.10 21.16
N PRO A 526 -13.51 4.26 21.73
CA PRO A 526 -12.61 3.43 20.93
C PRO A 526 -13.41 2.53 19.99
N LEU A 527 -12.93 2.34 18.77
CA LEU A 527 -13.56 1.50 17.76
C LEU A 527 -13.13 0.04 17.93
N VAL A 528 -14.08 -0.90 17.89
CA VAL A 528 -13.83 -2.33 17.71
C VAL A 528 -14.62 -2.82 16.50
N ALA A 529 -13.99 -3.64 15.66
CA ALA A 529 -14.69 -4.28 14.55
C ALA A 529 -14.99 -5.75 14.86
N LEU A 530 -16.18 -6.21 14.52
CA LEU A 530 -16.66 -7.58 14.68
C LEU A 530 -17.00 -8.15 13.30
N TRP A 531 -16.06 -8.88 12.72
CA TRP A 531 -16.23 -9.52 11.42
C TRP A 531 -16.92 -10.88 11.57
N GLY A 532 -17.86 -11.21 10.69
CA GLY A 532 -18.50 -12.52 10.65
C GLY A 532 -19.90 -12.60 11.30
N LEU A 533 -20.51 -11.46 11.65
CA LEU A 533 -21.85 -11.45 12.22
C LEU A 533 -22.88 -11.95 11.18
N GLY A 534 -23.56 -13.05 11.49
CA GLY A 534 -24.59 -13.64 10.63
C GLY A 534 -24.07 -14.30 9.36
N LEU A 535 -22.78 -14.66 9.29
CA LEU A 535 -22.22 -15.40 8.15
C LEU A 535 -22.44 -16.91 8.30
N ALA A 536 -22.67 -17.59 7.16
CA ALA A 536 -22.78 -19.05 7.12
C ALA A 536 -21.48 -19.79 7.53
N SER A 537 -20.33 -19.12 7.43
CA SER A 537 -19.04 -19.62 7.94
C SER A 537 -18.95 -19.67 9.47
N SER A 538 -19.98 -19.17 10.18
CA SER A 538 -20.12 -19.22 11.63
C SER A 538 -21.46 -19.85 12.01
N PRO A 539 -21.71 -21.13 11.66
CA PRO A 539 -23.02 -21.75 11.78
C PRO A 539 -23.55 -21.84 13.22
N ASP A 540 -22.66 -21.82 14.22
CA ASP A 540 -23.02 -21.84 15.64
C ASP A 540 -23.14 -20.42 16.25
N ALA A 541 -22.91 -19.36 15.47
CA ALA A 541 -23.21 -17.98 15.87
C ALA A 541 -24.72 -17.71 15.70
N THR A 542 -25.38 -17.29 16.78
CA THR A 542 -26.81 -16.93 16.78
C THR A 542 -27.00 -15.42 16.93
N ALA A 543 -28.18 -14.92 16.54
CA ALA A 543 -28.56 -13.53 16.78
C ALA A 543 -28.51 -13.19 18.28
N GLU A 544 -28.97 -14.09 19.15
CA GLU A 544 -28.95 -13.93 20.61
C GLU A 544 -27.52 -13.77 21.17
N ARG A 545 -26.57 -14.61 20.72
CA ARG A 545 -25.17 -14.53 21.18
C ARG A 545 -24.48 -13.27 20.66
N SER A 546 -24.80 -12.88 19.44
CA SER A 546 -24.27 -11.67 18.81
C SER A 546 -24.85 -10.40 19.47
N ASP A 547 -26.14 -10.42 19.80
CA ASP A 547 -26.81 -9.38 20.59
C ASP A 547 -26.15 -9.21 21.96
N LYS A 548 -25.87 -10.31 22.67
CA LYS A 548 -25.14 -10.28 23.94
C LYS A 548 -23.75 -9.63 23.80
N LEU A 549 -22.99 -10.02 22.78
CA LEU A 549 -21.64 -9.47 22.55
C LEU A 549 -21.70 -7.97 22.21
N VAL A 550 -22.60 -7.56 21.31
CA VAL A 550 -22.79 -6.16 20.90
C VAL A 550 -23.22 -5.31 22.08
N LYS A 551 -24.20 -5.76 22.88
CA LYS A 551 -24.65 -5.07 24.09
C LYS A 551 -23.54 -4.97 25.12
N TRP A 552 -22.71 -6.00 25.29
CA TRP A 552 -21.59 -5.93 26.21
C TRP A 552 -20.60 -4.82 25.81
N PHE A 553 -20.19 -4.75 24.53
CA PHE A 553 -19.30 -3.68 24.08
C PHE A 553 -19.92 -2.29 24.23
N ARG A 554 -21.23 -2.14 24.02
CA ARG A 554 -21.91 -0.85 24.09
C ARG A 554 -22.21 -0.39 25.53
N ASP A 555 -22.74 -1.29 26.35
CA ASP A 555 -23.39 -0.99 27.62
C ASP A 555 -22.69 -1.64 28.83
N GLY A 556 -21.97 -2.74 28.61
CA GLY A 556 -21.34 -3.54 29.66
C GLY A 556 -22.20 -4.65 30.22
N ASP A 557 -21.71 -5.31 31.26
CA ASP A 557 -22.45 -6.31 32.03
C ASP A 557 -22.58 -5.84 33.49
N PRO A 558 -23.75 -5.32 33.91
CA PRO A 558 -23.95 -4.85 35.28
C PRO A 558 -23.91 -5.98 36.32
N THR A 559 -23.88 -7.24 35.90
CA THR A 559 -23.79 -8.41 36.77
C THR A 559 -22.36 -8.91 36.97
N ASP A 560 -21.41 -8.47 36.13
CA ASP A 560 -20.00 -8.78 36.25
C ASP A 560 -19.30 -7.71 37.10
N PRO A 561 -18.83 -8.04 38.32
CA PRO A 561 -18.15 -7.07 39.19
C PRO A 561 -16.79 -6.61 38.65
N THR A 562 -16.27 -7.27 37.61
CA THR A 562 -15.04 -6.89 36.89
C THR A 562 -15.34 -6.07 35.63
N ASP A 563 -16.59 -5.66 35.40
CA ASP A 563 -16.96 -4.78 34.31
C ASP A 563 -16.58 -3.33 34.61
N ASP A 564 -15.92 -2.68 33.67
CA ASP A 564 -15.40 -1.31 33.79
C ASP A 564 -15.78 -0.51 32.53
N PRO A 565 -16.25 0.75 32.65
CA PRO A 565 -16.54 1.62 31.51
C PRO A 565 -15.41 1.76 30.48
N LYS A 566 -14.14 1.56 30.86
CA LYS A 566 -12.99 1.62 29.94
C LYS A 566 -13.03 0.56 28.83
N TYR A 567 -13.83 -0.51 29.00
CA TYR A 567 -13.99 -1.55 27.98
C TYR A 567 -15.06 -1.22 26.92
N ARG A 568 -15.82 -0.14 27.08
CA ARG A 568 -16.89 0.22 26.14
C ARG A 568 -16.31 0.70 24.81
N ALA A 569 -16.95 0.31 23.72
CA ALA A 569 -16.49 0.60 22.37
C ALA A 569 -17.64 1.03 21.44
N THR A 570 -17.27 1.75 20.38
CA THR A 570 -18.07 1.93 19.16
C THR A 570 -17.86 0.70 18.28
N ILE A 571 -18.94 0.16 17.69
CA ILE A 571 -18.90 -1.17 17.09
C ILE A 571 -19.10 -1.09 15.57
N MET A 572 -18.11 -1.58 14.82
CA MET A 572 -18.22 -1.83 13.39
C MET A 572 -18.57 -3.30 13.14
N GLY A 573 -19.69 -3.59 12.48
CA GLY A 573 -20.06 -4.97 12.11
C GLY A 573 -19.68 -5.30 10.67
N GLY A 574 -18.90 -6.38 10.51
CA GLY A 574 -18.59 -7.01 9.23
C GLY A 574 -19.60 -8.08 8.86
N LEU A 575 -20.39 -7.85 7.80
CA LEU A 575 -21.60 -8.62 7.49
C LEU A 575 -21.55 -9.24 6.08
N ASN A 576 -22.51 -10.12 5.74
CA ASN A 576 -22.71 -10.52 4.34
C ASN A 576 -23.32 -9.39 3.50
N ASN A 577 -23.10 -9.38 2.18
CA ASN A 577 -23.62 -8.32 1.29
C ASN A 577 -25.16 -8.24 1.20
N ASN A 578 -25.89 -9.27 1.62
CA ASN A 578 -27.35 -9.32 1.60
C ASN A 578 -27.99 -9.17 2.99
N TRP A 579 -27.25 -8.63 3.97
CA TRP A 579 -27.65 -8.53 5.38
C TRP A 579 -29.03 -7.88 5.61
N ARG A 580 -29.47 -6.94 4.76
CA ARG A 580 -30.82 -6.32 4.84
C ARG A 580 -31.98 -7.31 4.69
N THR A 581 -31.71 -8.48 4.10
CA THR A 581 -32.71 -9.53 3.87
C THR A 581 -32.65 -10.64 4.92
N HIS A 582 -31.85 -10.46 5.97
CA HIS A 582 -31.77 -11.41 7.07
C HIS A 582 -33.07 -11.41 7.90
N THR A 583 -33.17 -12.37 8.83
CA THR A 583 -34.30 -12.48 9.76
C THR A 583 -34.40 -11.25 10.68
N ALA A 584 -35.59 -11.02 11.24
CA ALA A 584 -35.87 -9.86 12.09
C ALA A 584 -34.97 -9.81 13.33
N GLU A 585 -34.59 -10.96 13.89
CA GLU A 585 -33.70 -11.06 15.05
C GLU A 585 -32.29 -10.55 14.71
N TRP A 586 -31.79 -10.85 13.51
CA TRP A 586 -30.50 -10.36 13.05
C TRP A 586 -30.53 -8.88 12.67
N LEU A 587 -31.61 -8.40 12.05
CA LEU A 587 -31.79 -6.97 11.81
C LEU A 587 -31.78 -6.18 13.12
N ALA A 588 -32.35 -6.73 14.20
CA ALA A 588 -32.29 -6.12 15.53
C ALA A 588 -30.87 -6.08 16.13
N VAL A 589 -29.98 -7.02 15.77
CA VAL A 589 -28.55 -6.94 16.12
C VAL A 589 -27.86 -5.85 15.30
N TYR A 590 -28.11 -5.81 13.98
CA TYR A 590 -27.44 -4.86 13.09
C TYR A 590 -27.84 -3.41 13.36
N ASP A 591 -29.10 -3.16 13.74
CA ASP A 591 -29.62 -1.83 14.10
C ASP A 591 -29.00 -1.27 15.41
N GLN A 592 -28.20 -2.07 16.14
CA GLN A 592 -27.45 -1.64 17.32
C GLN A 592 -26.00 -1.25 17.04
N LEU A 593 -25.51 -1.50 15.82
CA LEU A 593 -24.13 -1.21 15.42
C LEU A 593 -23.96 0.28 15.10
N ASP A 594 -22.72 0.76 15.20
CA ASP A 594 -22.38 2.14 14.88
C ASP A 594 -21.93 2.32 13.42
N VAL A 595 -21.31 1.29 12.88
CA VAL A 595 -20.82 1.21 11.50
C VAL A 595 -21.15 -0.18 10.93
N ILE A 596 -21.67 -0.23 9.70
CA ILE A 596 -21.88 -1.49 8.97
C ILE A 596 -20.94 -1.57 7.77
N SER A 597 -20.28 -2.72 7.61
CA SER A 597 -19.34 -2.99 6.52
C SER A 597 -19.62 -4.36 5.89
N PRO A 598 -20.43 -4.42 4.81
CA PRO A 598 -20.74 -5.68 4.16
C PRO A 598 -19.60 -6.14 3.23
N TRP A 599 -19.25 -7.42 3.30
CA TRP A 599 -18.21 -8.02 2.45
C TRP A 599 -18.58 -8.00 0.97
N SER A 600 -17.66 -7.56 0.12
CA SER A 600 -17.87 -7.48 -1.33
C SER A 600 -16.95 -8.37 -2.16
N VAL A 601 -15.85 -8.89 -1.57
CA VAL A 601 -14.88 -9.73 -2.29
C VAL A 601 -15.57 -10.95 -2.88
N GLY A 602 -15.30 -11.19 -4.17
CA GLY A 602 -15.89 -12.30 -4.93
C GLY A 602 -17.38 -12.16 -5.26
N ARG A 603 -18.03 -11.03 -4.95
CA ARG A 603 -19.46 -10.81 -5.29
C ARG A 603 -19.67 -10.28 -6.72
N TYR A 604 -18.62 -9.78 -7.33
CA TYR A 604 -18.55 -9.35 -8.73
C TYR A 604 -17.10 -9.49 -9.20
N SER A 605 -16.90 -9.64 -10.51
CA SER A 605 -15.59 -9.99 -11.10
C SER A 605 -15.10 -9.04 -12.19
N ASN A 606 -15.78 -7.92 -12.39
CA ASN A 606 -15.40 -6.88 -13.35
C ASN A 606 -16.08 -5.53 -13.02
N GLU A 607 -15.70 -4.49 -13.75
CA GLU A 607 -16.17 -3.12 -13.59
C GLU A 607 -17.69 -3.00 -13.76
N SER A 608 -18.29 -3.74 -14.71
CA SER A 608 -19.75 -3.75 -14.90
C SER A 608 -20.47 -4.36 -13.70
N GLY A 609 -19.93 -5.45 -13.14
CA GLY A 609 -20.41 -6.06 -11.91
C GLY A 609 -20.27 -5.12 -10.71
N ALA A 610 -19.14 -4.40 -10.60
CA ALA A 610 -18.95 -3.39 -9.57
C ALA A 610 -19.98 -2.26 -9.65
N ASN A 611 -20.31 -1.79 -10.87
CA ASN A 611 -21.36 -0.78 -11.10
C ASN A 611 -22.74 -1.31 -10.65
N ALA A 612 -23.07 -2.54 -11.02
CA ALA A 612 -24.33 -3.17 -10.61
C ALA A 612 -24.39 -3.36 -9.08
N PHE A 613 -23.27 -3.72 -8.44
CA PHE A 613 -23.20 -3.90 -6.99
C PHE A 613 -23.43 -2.58 -6.24
N ALA A 614 -22.87 -1.48 -6.72
CA ALA A 614 -23.09 -0.16 -6.14
C ALA A 614 -24.58 0.25 -6.16
N ILE A 615 -25.24 0.05 -7.31
CA ILE A 615 -26.67 0.40 -7.49
C ILE A 615 -27.58 -0.51 -6.67
N ASN A 616 -27.33 -1.83 -6.68
CA ASN A 616 -28.25 -2.82 -6.14
C ASN A 616 -28.00 -3.16 -4.66
N SER A 617 -26.79 -2.91 -4.17
CA SER A 617 -26.38 -3.23 -2.79
C SER A 617 -26.03 -1.97 -2.01
N VAL A 618 -24.99 -1.22 -2.42
CA VAL A 618 -24.48 -0.06 -1.65
C VAL A 618 -25.55 1.04 -1.47
N ARG A 619 -26.18 1.49 -2.55
CA ARG A 619 -27.20 2.55 -2.50
C ARG A 619 -28.37 2.22 -1.55
N PRO A 620 -29.03 1.06 -1.66
CA PRO A 620 -30.08 0.71 -0.72
C PRO A 620 -29.58 0.46 0.72
N ASP A 621 -28.29 0.17 0.94
CA ASP A 621 -27.73 -0.05 2.28
C ASP A 621 -27.67 1.29 2.99
N MET A 622 -27.07 2.26 2.31
CA MET A 622 -27.00 3.63 2.79
C MET A 622 -28.39 4.22 3.04
N ALA A 623 -29.35 3.98 2.14
CA ALA A 623 -30.74 4.44 2.34
C ALA A 623 -31.41 3.84 3.57
N TYR A 624 -31.13 2.57 3.91
CA TYR A 624 -31.66 1.93 5.12
C TYR A 624 -31.04 2.48 6.40
N LEU A 625 -29.73 2.78 6.36
CA LEU A 625 -28.93 3.16 7.53
C LEU A 625 -29.00 4.64 7.88
N GLN A 626 -29.17 5.51 6.88
CA GLN A 626 -29.26 6.97 7.06
C GLN A 626 -30.25 7.39 8.15
N PRO A 627 -31.54 6.95 8.18
CA PRO A 627 -32.48 7.36 9.22
C PRO A 627 -32.14 6.81 10.61
N LYS A 628 -31.23 5.83 10.72
CA LYS A 628 -30.80 5.21 11.98
C LYS A 628 -29.50 5.80 12.53
N ASN A 629 -28.87 6.73 11.81
CA ASN A 629 -27.57 7.31 12.16
C ASN A 629 -26.46 6.24 12.32
N ILE A 630 -26.53 5.18 11.51
CA ILE A 630 -25.52 4.12 11.42
C ILE A 630 -24.65 4.43 10.20
N ASP A 631 -23.33 4.45 10.39
CA ASP A 631 -22.40 4.75 9.29
C ASP A 631 -22.21 3.52 8.39
N TYR A 632 -21.85 3.75 7.13
CA TYR A 632 -21.65 2.69 6.15
C TYR A 632 -20.22 2.72 5.59
N MET A 633 -19.52 1.59 5.71
CA MET A 633 -18.14 1.41 5.25
C MET A 633 -18.07 0.32 4.18
N PRO A 634 -18.20 0.66 2.88
CA PRO A 634 -18.09 -0.32 1.81
C PRO A 634 -16.69 -0.93 1.74
N VAL A 635 -16.65 -2.21 1.39
CA VAL A 635 -15.44 -2.97 1.08
C VAL A 635 -15.12 -2.87 -0.41
N ILE A 636 -13.87 -2.60 -0.77
CA ILE A 636 -13.34 -2.67 -2.15
C ILE A 636 -12.05 -3.49 -2.19
N PHE A 637 -11.72 -4.07 -3.35
CA PHE A 637 -10.60 -5.02 -3.50
C PHE A 637 -9.95 -4.94 -4.89
N PRO A 638 -8.65 -5.28 -5.04
CA PRO A 638 -7.89 -5.00 -6.26
C PRO A 638 -8.08 -6.06 -7.35
N GLY A 639 -8.44 -7.28 -6.95
CA GLY A 639 -8.64 -8.48 -7.76
C GLY A 639 -8.71 -9.69 -6.83
N PHE A 640 -8.76 -10.90 -7.39
CA PHE A 640 -8.90 -12.12 -6.59
C PHE A 640 -8.36 -13.34 -7.34
N SER A 641 -7.68 -14.20 -6.60
CA SER A 641 -7.25 -15.53 -7.06
C SER A 641 -6.82 -16.36 -5.87
N TRP A 642 -7.08 -17.66 -5.92
CA TRP A 642 -6.74 -18.62 -4.86
C TRP A 642 -6.37 -19.98 -5.44
N PHE A 643 -5.72 -19.93 -6.60
CA PHE A 643 -5.35 -21.07 -7.42
C PHE A 643 -4.53 -22.09 -6.61
N ASN A 644 -3.45 -21.66 -5.95
CA ASN A 644 -2.56 -22.52 -5.17
C ASN A 644 -3.30 -23.08 -3.96
N LEU A 645 -4.03 -22.24 -3.21
CA LEU A 645 -4.83 -22.68 -2.07
C LEU A 645 -5.85 -23.77 -2.45
N GLN A 646 -6.60 -23.57 -3.53
CA GLN A 646 -7.59 -24.55 -4.00
C GLN A 646 -6.94 -25.79 -4.61
N THR A 647 -5.76 -25.66 -5.20
CA THR A 647 -4.95 -26.80 -5.67
C THR A 647 -4.52 -27.68 -4.50
N VAL A 648 -3.97 -27.08 -3.44
CA VAL A 648 -3.58 -27.79 -2.20
C VAL A 648 -4.81 -28.42 -1.53
N ARG A 649 -5.97 -27.77 -1.58
CA ARG A 649 -7.26 -28.31 -1.08
C ARG A 649 -7.90 -29.35 -2.01
N ASN A 650 -7.26 -29.73 -3.11
CA ASN A 650 -7.76 -30.66 -4.10
C ASN A 650 -9.15 -30.30 -4.65
N ASN A 651 -9.34 -29.01 -4.97
CA ASN A 651 -10.57 -28.44 -5.51
C ASN A 651 -10.33 -27.80 -6.89
N PRO A 652 -10.12 -28.61 -7.94
CA PRO A 652 -9.73 -28.12 -9.26
C PRO A 652 -10.78 -27.22 -9.92
N SER A 653 -12.05 -27.34 -9.57
CA SER A 653 -13.11 -26.45 -10.06
C SER A 653 -13.01 -25.02 -9.55
N ALA A 654 -12.38 -24.82 -8.39
CA ALA A 654 -12.15 -23.49 -7.82
C ALA A 654 -10.72 -22.97 -8.05
N ALA A 655 -9.79 -23.86 -8.45
CA ALA A 655 -8.41 -23.50 -8.79
C ALA A 655 -8.34 -22.80 -10.16
N ILE A 656 -8.85 -21.57 -10.21
CA ILE A 656 -8.84 -20.71 -11.40
C ILE A 656 -7.80 -19.61 -11.20
N LYS A 657 -6.79 -19.59 -12.07
CA LYS A 657 -5.76 -18.55 -12.09
C LYS A 657 -6.39 -17.21 -12.41
N ASN A 658 -6.02 -16.18 -11.65
CA ASN A 658 -6.42 -14.80 -11.89
C ASN A 658 -7.95 -14.65 -12.03
N SER A 659 -8.70 -15.30 -11.13
CA SER A 659 -10.15 -15.44 -11.19
C SER A 659 -10.88 -14.11 -11.36
N ILE A 660 -10.38 -13.05 -10.73
CA ILE A 660 -10.82 -11.66 -10.92
C ILE A 660 -9.57 -10.84 -11.27
N PRO A 661 -9.37 -10.54 -12.56
CA PRO A 661 -8.26 -9.70 -13.02
C PRO A 661 -8.25 -8.33 -12.35
N ARG A 662 -7.06 -7.79 -12.13
CA ARG A 662 -6.87 -6.46 -11.53
C ARG A 662 -6.94 -5.34 -12.58
N ASN A 663 -6.82 -5.69 -13.87
CA ASN A 663 -6.95 -4.84 -15.05
C ASN A 663 -6.13 -3.54 -14.96
N GLY A 664 -4.86 -3.64 -14.55
CA GLY A 664 -4.00 -2.46 -14.43
C GLY A 664 -4.47 -1.45 -13.38
N GLY A 665 -5.41 -1.84 -12.49
CA GLY A 665 -6.02 -0.97 -11.48
C GLY A 665 -7.38 -0.39 -11.86
N SER A 666 -7.88 -0.57 -13.10
CA SER A 666 -9.21 -0.04 -13.47
C SER A 666 -10.34 -0.66 -12.65
N PHE A 667 -10.22 -1.95 -12.33
CA PHE A 667 -11.21 -2.66 -11.53
C PHE A 667 -11.35 -2.07 -10.12
N LEU A 668 -10.22 -1.84 -9.44
CA LEU A 668 -10.20 -1.18 -8.13
C LEU A 668 -10.71 0.26 -8.22
N TRP A 669 -10.22 1.01 -9.20
CA TRP A 669 -10.56 2.41 -9.37
C TRP A 669 -12.06 2.62 -9.67
N GLN A 670 -12.69 1.72 -10.44
CA GLN A 670 -14.13 1.75 -10.67
C GLN A 670 -14.91 1.54 -9.36
N GLN A 671 -14.48 0.62 -8.50
CA GLN A 671 -15.11 0.43 -7.20
C GLN A 671 -15.00 1.68 -6.32
N SER A 672 -13.81 2.29 -6.23
CA SER A 672 -13.59 3.55 -5.51
C SER A 672 -14.55 4.65 -5.98
N GLN A 673 -14.63 4.87 -7.30
CA GLN A 673 -15.54 5.85 -7.89
C GLN A 673 -17.00 5.57 -7.52
N ASN A 674 -17.42 4.32 -7.65
CA ASN A 674 -18.80 3.92 -7.40
C ASN A 674 -19.21 4.19 -5.96
N VAL A 675 -18.43 3.73 -4.99
CA VAL A 675 -18.81 3.87 -3.58
C VAL A 675 -18.77 5.33 -3.12
N ILE A 676 -17.83 6.13 -3.63
CA ILE A 676 -17.78 7.58 -3.35
C ILE A 676 -18.99 8.29 -3.97
N ASN A 677 -19.38 7.93 -5.19
CA ASN A 677 -20.55 8.52 -5.86
C ASN A 677 -21.88 8.17 -5.17
N GLU A 678 -21.97 7.02 -4.50
CA GLU A 678 -23.13 6.68 -3.65
C GLU A 678 -23.10 7.40 -2.29
N GLY A 679 -22.02 8.12 -1.97
CA GLY A 679 -21.90 8.96 -0.77
C GLY A 679 -21.10 8.32 0.37
N ALA A 680 -20.30 7.29 0.11
CA ALA A 680 -19.43 6.72 1.14
C ALA A 680 -18.47 7.78 1.69
N ASN A 681 -18.32 7.82 3.02
CA ASN A 681 -17.41 8.72 3.73
C ASN A 681 -16.23 7.98 4.38
N MET A 682 -16.15 6.67 4.20
CA MET A 682 -15.11 5.79 4.74
C MET A 682 -15.06 4.54 3.87
N ILE A 683 -13.90 3.93 3.67
CA ILE A 683 -13.74 2.77 2.77
C ILE A 683 -12.82 1.73 3.40
N TYR A 684 -13.25 0.46 3.37
CA TYR A 684 -12.44 -0.67 3.77
C TYR A 684 -11.74 -1.27 2.55
N LEU A 685 -10.42 -1.43 2.63
CA LEU A 685 -9.59 -2.00 1.59
C LEU A 685 -9.27 -3.46 1.95
N ALA A 686 -9.83 -4.40 1.20
CA ALA A 686 -9.60 -5.83 1.37
C ALA A 686 -8.56 -6.32 0.35
N MET A 687 -7.32 -6.63 0.74
CA MET A 687 -6.69 -6.47 2.07
C MET A 687 -5.21 -6.05 1.94
N PHE A 688 -4.55 -5.61 3.01
CA PHE A 688 -3.14 -5.23 2.92
C PHE A 688 -2.24 -6.41 2.54
N ASP A 689 -2.39 -7.56 3.22
CA ASP A 689 -1.47 -8.69 3.18
C ASP A 689 -2.10 -10.07 2.87
N GLU A 690 -3.36 -10.13 2.42
CA GLU A 690 -4.04 -11.36 2.00
C GLU A 690 -3.56 -11.82 0.59
N VAL A 691 -2.49 -12.60 0.58
CA VAL A 691 -1.82 -13.08 -0.63
C VAL A 691 -2.31 -14.45 -1.11
N ASP A 692 -2.99 -15.22 -0.29
CA ASP A 692 -3.63 -16.49 -0.65
C ASP A 692 -4.92 -16.33 -1.42
N GLU A 693 -5.68 -15.27 -1.15
CA GLU A 693 -6.82 -14.85 -1.98
C GLU A 693 -6.45 -13.79 -3.04
N ALA A 694 -5.17 -13.45 -3.12
CA ALA A 694 -4.62 -12.46 -4.04
C ALA A 694 -5.38 -11.12 -4.03
N THR A 695 -5.91 -10.72 -2.87
CA THR A 695 -6.53 -9.41 -2.64
C THR A 695 -5.54 -8.38 -2.07
N SER A 696 -4.29 -8.79 -1.86
CA SER A 696 -3.20 -7.97 -1.29
C SER A 696 -2.96 -6.64 -2.03
N PHE A 697 -2.71 -5.59 -1.25
CA PHE A 697 -2.32 -4.24 -1.68
C PHE A 697 -0.85 -3.93 -1.46
N PHE A 698 -0.14 -4.68 -0.63
CA PHE A 698 1.28 -4.43 -0.37
C PHE A 698 2.15 -4.63 -1.61
N LYS A 699 3.44 -4.29 -1.55
CA LYS A 699 4.26 -4.31 -2.76
C LYS A 699 4.43 -5.73 -3.31
N MET A 700 4.19 -5.89 -4.61
CA MET A 700 4.17 -7.18 -5.31
C MET A 700 5.24 -7.27 -6.39
N GLU A 701 5.72 -8.49 -6.67
CA GLU A 701 6.62 -8.69 -7.79
C GLU A 701 6.00 -8.29 -9.12
N LYS A 702 6.77 -7.51 -9.88
CA LYS A 702 6.31 -6.91 -11.12
C LYS A 702 6.12 -7.94 -12.21
N PHE A 703 7.14 -8.76 -12.42
CA PHE A 703 7.23 -9.67 -13.55
C PHE A 703 7.07 -11.12 -13.11
N ALA A 704 6.40 -11.91 -13.96
CA ALA A 704 6.20 -13.32 -13.68
C ALA A 704 7.53 -14.05 -13.47
N ASP A 705 8.60 -13.72 -14.19
CA ASP A 705 9.92 -14.36 -14.08
C ASP A 705 10.69 -14.04 -12.79
N HIS A 706 10.27 -13.01 -12.04
CA HIS A 706 10.78 -12.68 -10.70
C HIS A 706 10.10 -13.47 -9.57
N THR A 707 9.15 -14.35 -9.90
CA THR A 707 8.51 -15.25 -8.92
C THR A 707 9.19 -16.63 -8.90
N PRO A 708 9.07 -17.41 -7.82
CA PRO A 708 9.66 -18.75 -7.74
C PRO A 708 9.18 -19.66 -8.88
N LYS A 709 10.09 -20.51 -9.39
CA LYS A 709 9.89 -21.37 -10.55
C LYS A 709 10.00 -22.85 -10.20
N GLY A 710 9.05 -23.63 -10.71
CA GLY A 710 8.98 -25.07 -10.52
C GLY A 710 7.60 -25.53 -10.07
N GLY A 711 7.39 -26.84 -10.06
CA GLY A 711 6.14 -27.47 -9.61
C GLY A 711 4.89 -27.04 -10.40
N ASP A 712 3.72 -27.31 -9.81
CA ASP A 712 2.41 -26.95 -10.36
C ASP A 712 1.87 -25.61 -9.79
N THR A 713 2.70 -24.86 -9.06
CA THR A 713 2.29 -23.56 -8.47
C THR A 713 2.24 -22.46 -9.52
N TRP A 714 1.38 -21.47 -9.27
CA TRP A 714 1.33 -20.24 -10.06
C TRP A 714 1.28 -19.02 -9.15
N PHE A 715 2.20 -18.09 -9.36
CA PHE A 715 2.23 -16.82 -8.64
C PHE A 715 1.75 -15.69 -9.57
N LEU A 716 0.74 -14.96 -9.12
CA LEU A 716 0.21 -13.75 -9.74
C LEU A 716 1.21 -12.60 -9.55
N SER A 717 1.83 -12.17 -10.64
CA SER A 717 2.65 -10.97 -10.78
C SER A 717 1.81 -9.79 -11.30
N LEU A 718 2.31 -8.56 -11.14
CA LEU A 718 1.59 -7.35 -11.56
C LEU A 718 1.38 -7.24 -13.08
N ASP A 719 2.28 -7.82 -13.87
CA ASP A 719 2.21 -7.88 -15.34
C ASP A 719 1.23 -8.93 -15.88
N ALA A 720 0.58 -9.72 -15.01
CA ALA A 720 -0.31 -10.81 -15.44
C ALA A 720 -1.50 -10.36 -16.30
N ASP A 721 -1.90 -9.09 -16.18
CA ASP A 721 -2.98 -8.47 -16.97
C ASP A 721 -2.45 -7.68 -18.19
N GLY A 722 -1.15 -7.77 -18.48
CA GLY A 722 -0.51 -7.08 -19.61
C GLY A 722 -0.09 -5.63 -19.35
N PHE A 723 0.05 -5.23 -18.08
CA PHE A 723 0.42 -3.87 -17.68
C PHE A 723 1.84 -3.81 -17.09
N ASP A 724 2.60 -2.79 -17.48
CA ASP A 724 3.84 -2.43 -16.80
C ASP A 724 3.50 -1.55 -15.59
N LEU A 725 3.54 -2.15 -14.39
CA LEU A 725 3.20 -1.49 -13.14
C LEU A 725 4.40 -1.45 -12.18
N THR A 726 4.47 -0.42 -11.35
CA THR A 726 5.41 -0.38 -10.22
C THR A 726 4.91 -1.28 -9.07
N PRO A 727 5.80 -1.85 -8.25
CA PRO A 727 5.41 -2.71 -7.12
C PRO A 727 4.38 -2.10 -6.17
N ASP A 728 4.35 -0.77 -6.05
CA ASP A 728 3.51 0.01 -5.14
C ASP A 728 2.20 0.52 -5.77
N TRP A 729 1.87 0.10 -6.99
CA TRP A 729 0.76 0.63 -7.78
C TRP A 729 -0.59 0.66 -7.06
N TYR A 730 -0.98 -0.46 -6.43
CA TYR A 730 -2.27 -0.56 -5.74
C TYR A 730 -2.32 0.25 -4.44
N MET A 731 -1.17 0.43 -3.78
CA MET A 731 -1.02 1.34 -2.65
C MET A 731 -1.22 2.81 -3.08
N GLY A 732 -0.70 3.17 -4.26
CA GLY A 732 -0.95 4.47 -4.90
C GLY A 732 -2.44 4.73 -5.14
N ILE A 733 -3.17 3.75 -5.67
CA ILE A 733 -4.62 3.85 -5.89
C ILE A 733 -5.38 4.02 -4.57
N ALA A 734 -4.98 3.30 -3.52
CA ALA A 734 -5.55 3.48 -2.17
C ALA A 734 -5.36 4.92 -1.67
N GLY A 735 -4.14 5.43 -1.76
CA GLY A 735 -3.81 6.80 -1.39
C GLY A 735 -4.60 7.88 -2.15
N TYR A 736 -4.81 7.66 -3.45
CA TYR A 736 -5.59 8.60 -4.25
C TYR A 736 -7.09 8.50 -4.01
N THR A 737 -7.60 7.30 -3.75
CA THR A 737 -8.99 7.09 -3.31
C THR A 737 -9.30 7.94 -2.08
N LYS A 738 -8.38 7.97 -1.10
CA LYS A 738 -8.47 8.85 0.07
C LYS A 738 -8.47 10.34 -0.28
N LYS A 739 -7.68 10.77 -1.25
CA LYS A 739 -7.67 12.18 -1.71
C LYS A 739 -9.00 12.56 -2.34
N VAL A 740 -9.62 11.68 -3.13
CA VAL A 740 -10.95 11.92 -3.70
C VAL A 740 -12.03 11.94 -2.61
N LEU A 741 -12.00 10.98 -1.68
CA LEU A 741 -12.90 10.93 -0.53
C LEU A 741 -12.85 12.23 0.29
N ALA A 742 -11.64 12.79 0.48
CA ALA A 742 -11.41 14.04 1.18
C ALA A 742 -11.70 15.31 0.35
N GLY A 743 -12.17 15.19 -0.90
CA GLY A 743 -12.40 16.31 -1.81
C GLY A 743 -11.12 17.04 -2.24
N LYS A 744 -9.96 16.42 -2.06
CA LYS A 744 -8.63 16.98 -2.38
C LYS A 744 -8.12 16.58 -3.77
N ALA A 745 -8.79 15.64 -4.43
CA ALA A 745 -8.51 15.23 -5.80
C ALA A 745 -9.81 15.04 -6.59
N THR A 746 -9.71 15.12 -7.91
CA THR A 746 -10.84 14.91 -8.80
C THR A 746 -11.18 13.42 -8.91
N ASN A 747 -12.47 13.12 -8.87
CA ASN A 747 -12.97 11.79 -9.20
C ASN A 747 -12.94 11.59 -10.74
N SER A 748 -11.79 11.18 -11.29
CA SER A 748 -11.59 11.00 -12.75
C SER A 748 -12.02 9.62 -13.25
N LEU A 749 -12.42 9.53 -14.52
CA LEU A 749 -12.76 8.25 -15.16
C LEU A 749 -11.55 7.34 -15.39
N SER A 750 -10.36 7.91 -15.61
CA SER A 750 -9.11 7.16 -15.78
C SER A 750 -8.46 6.87 -14.43
N VAL A 751 -7.75 5.74 -14.35
CA VAL A 751 -6.87 5.44 -13.22
C VAL A 751 -5.87 6.58 -13.06
N PRO A 752 -5.72 7.16 -11.86
CA PRO A 752 -4.85 8.30 -11.64
C PRO A 752 -3.37 7.93 -11.79
N LEU A 753 -2.57 8.88 -12.31
CA LEU A 753 -1.11 8.78 -12.39
C LEU A 753 -0.50 9.44 -11.14
N PHE A 754 0.48 8.80 -10.50
CA PHE A 754 1.10 9.29 -9.27
C PHE A 754 2.55 9.73 -9.49
N PRO A 755 3.10 10.71 -8.73
CA PRO A 755 4.42 11.32 -8.98
C PRO A 755 5.65 10.39 -8.96
N ASN A 756 5.52 9.14 -8.51
CA ASN A 756 6.60 8.13 -8.52
C ASN A 756 6.27 6.90 -9.38
N ALA A 757 5.10 6.88 -10.03
CA ALA A 757 4.82 5.89 -11.04
C ALA A 757 5.56 6.32 -12.31
N LEU A 758 6.64 5.64 -12.66
CA LEU A 758 7.05 5.56 -14.05
C LEU A 758 5.95 4.81 -14.81
N SER A 759 4.87 5.52 -15.14
CA SER A 759 4.07 5.18 -16.30
C SER A 759 4.82 5.74 -17.50
N THR A 760 5.88 5.04 -17.93
CA THR A 760 6.20 5.06 -19.34
C THR A 760 5.24 4.09 -19.99
N THR A 761 4.13 4.61 -20.49
CA THR A 761 3.37 3.96 -21.55
C THR A 761 4.30 3.67 -22.72
N ALA A 762 4.98 2.53 -22.67
CA ALA A 762 5.26 1.68 -23.81
C ALA A 762 4.40 0.40 -23.74
N GLY A 763 3.33 0.41 -22.93
CA GLY A 763 2.15 -0.38 -23.26
C GLY A 763 1.61 0.17 -24.57
N GLN A 764 1.45 -0.68 -25.58
CA GLN A 764 0.76 -0.33 -26.81
C GLN A 764 -0.44 0.54 -26.45
N PRO A 765 -0.54 1.78 -26.97
CA PRO A 765 -1.72 2.58 -26.73
C PRO A 765 -2.91 1.70 -27.10
N LEU A 766 -4.00 1.79 -26.34
CA LEU A 766 -5.26 1.23 -26.79
C LEU A 766 -5.39 1.61 -28.26
N PRO A 767 -5.66 0.64 -29.17
CA PRO A 767 -5.57 0.79 -30.62
C PRO A 767 -6.27 2.02 -31.19
N VAL A 768 -7.18 2.63 -30.43
CA VAL A 768 -7.67 3.97 -30.67
C VAL A 768 -7.67 4.77 -29.37
N THR A 769 -7.03 5.93 -29.37
CA THR A 769 -7.24 6.96 -28.35
C THR A 769 -8.40 7.85 -28.80
N LEU A 770 -9.57 7.64 -28.19
CA LEU A 770 -10.79 8.40 -28.48
C LEU A 770 -10.78 9.73 -27.73
N VAL A 771 -10.80 10.84 -28.45
CA VAL A 771 -10.83 12.21 -27.89
C VAL A 771 -12.24 12.60 -27.47
N SER A 772 -13.23 12.25 -28.27
CA SER A 772 -14.63 12.54 -27.97
C SER A 772 -15.57 11.60 -28.72
N PHE A 773 -16.73 11.34 -28.14
CA PHE A 773 -17.87 10.72 -28.82
C PHE A 773 -19.16 11.35 -28.30
N ALA A 774 -19.97 11.86 -29.22
CA ALA A 774 -21.20 12.55 -28.91
C ALA A 774 -22.30 12.14 -29.90
N ALA A 775 -23.54 12.24 -29.44
CA ALA A 775 -24.73 12.11 -30.28
C ALA A 775 -25.59 13.35 -30.06
N HIS A 776 -26.08 13.95 -31.13
CA HIS A 776 -26.97 15.10 -31.07
C HIS A 776 -28.09 14.97 -32.10
N THR A 777 -29.23 15.59 -31.80
CA THR A 777 -30.39 15.57 -32.68
C THR A 777 -30.15 16.52 -33.86
N GLU A 778 -30.30 16.02 -35.09
CA GLU A 778 -30.23 16.83 -36.30
C GLU A 778 -31.37 16.42 -37.25
N GLN A 779 -32.28 17.34 -37.56
CA GLN A 779 -33.42 17.10 -38.46
C GLN A 779 -34.23 15.81 -38.14
N ASN A 780 -34.54 15.57 -36.85
CA ASN A 780 -35.23 14.36 -36.35
C ASN A 780 -34.48 13.03 -36.56
N ASN A 781 -33.16 13.10 -36.71
CA ASN A 781 -32.22 11.99 -36.76
C ASN A 781 -31.17 12.15 -35.65
N ALA A 782 -30.40 11.10 -35.36
CA ALA A 782 -29.26 11.20 -34.47
C ALA A 782 -27.98 11.33 -35.29
N LEU A 783 -27.29 12.46 -35.15
CA LEU A 783 -25.94 12.66 -35.68
C LEU A 783 -24.94 12.29 -34.59
N LEU A 784 -24.16 11.24 -34.86
CA LEU A 784 -23.06 10.80 -34.04
C LEU A 784 -21.76 11.38 -34.60
N THR A 785 -20.95 11.98 -33.74
CA THR A 785 -19.62 12.47 -34.09
C THR A 785 -18.60 11.95 -33.09
N TRP A 786 -17.44 11.56 -33.59
CA TRP A 786 -16.30 11.21 -32.73
C TRP A 786 -15.00 11.65 -33.36
N ARG A 787 -14.02 11.90 -32.48
CA ARG A 787 -12.65 12.21 -32.86
C ARG A 787 -11.71 11.25 -32.17
N THR A 788 -10.69 10.82 -32.89
CA THR A 788 -9.55 10.07 -32.37
C THR A 788 -8.31 10.94 -32.42
N SER A 789 -7.37 10.79 -31.48
CA SER A 789 -6.06 11.46 -31.52
C SER A 789 -4.94 10.52 -31.94
N GLN A 790 -5.19 9.22 -31.82
CA GLN A 790 -4.28 8.16 -32.22
C GLN A 790 -5.08 6.91 -32.57
N GLU A 791 -4.64 6.21 -33.60
CA GLU A 791 -5.14 4.92 -34.05
C GLU A 791 -3.92 4.05 -34.36
N THR A 792 -3.85 2.83 -33.86
CA THR A 792 -2.75 1.87 -34.02
C THR A 792 -3.35 0.48 -34.10
N ASN A 793 -3.13 -0.24 -35.20
CA ASN A 793 -3.76 -1.55 -35.47
C ASN A 793 -5.30 -1.54 -35.39
N SER A 794 -5.94 -0.38 -35.47
CA SER A 794 -7.41 -0.29 -35.49
C SER A 794 -7.94 -0.79 -36.83
N SER A 795 -8.98 -1.61 -36.83
CA SER A 795 -9.67 -2.02 -38.06
C SER A 795 -10.83 -1.08 -38.39
N HIS A 796 -11.79 -0.97 -37.48
CA HIS A 796 -13.02 -0.21 -37.70
C HIS A 796 -13.77 0.09 -36.41
N PHE A 797 -14.69 1.03 -36.48
CA PHE A 797 -15.71 1.31 -35.48
C PHE A 797 -17.02 0.63 -35.89
N GLU A 798 -17.59 -0.21 -35.04
CA GLU A 798 -19.00 -0.59 -35.11
C GLU A 798 -19.82 0.41 -34.28
N ILE A 799 -20.77 1.08 -34.92
CA ILE A 799 -21.71 2.01 -34.28
C ILE A 799 -22.86 1.18 -33.74
N GLN A 800 -23.09 1.22 -32.43
CA GLN A 800 -24.14 0.45 -31.77
C GLN A 800 -25.21 1.37 -31.17
N ARG A 801 -26.47 0.96 -31.28
CA ARG A 801 -27.65 1.65 -30.74
C ARG A 801 -28.40 0.77 -29.76
N SER A 802 -28.96 1.37 -28.72
CA SER A 802 -29.86 0.74 -27.76
C SER A 802 -31.05 1.67 -27.44
N ALA A 803 -32.21 1.08 -27.16
CA ALA A 803 -33.38 1.79 -26.66
C ALA A 803 -33.47 1.78 -25.12
N ASP A 804 -32.69 0.93 -24.44
CA ASP A 804 -32.75 0.68 -22.99
C ASP A 804 -31.39 0.81 -22.27
N ALA A 805 -30.35 1.21 -23.01
CA ALA A 805 -28.94 1.28 -22.58
C ALA A 805 -28.34 -0.07 -22.14
N LYS A 806 -29.00 -1.20 -22.42
CA LYS A 806 -28.57 -2.55 -22.03
C LYS A 806 -28.34 -3.42 -23.26
N SER A 807 -29.32 -3.47 -24.15
CA SER A 807 -29.30 -4.29 -25.36
C SER A 807 -28.88 -3.43 -26.55
N PHE A 808 -27.64 -3.62 -27.02
CA PHE A 808 -27.09 -2.86 -28.13
C PHE A 808 -27.10 -3.67 -29.43
N ILE A 809 -27.57 -3.06 -30.51
CA ILE A 809 -27.50 -3.60 -31.87
C ILE A 809 -26.50 -2.77 -32.69
N THR A 810 -25.67 -3.41 -33.52
CA THR A 810 -24.78 -2.71 -34.46
C THR A 810 -25.62 -2.17 -35.62
N ILE A 811 -25.61 -0.84 -35.81
CA ILE A 811 -26.37 -0.14 -36.86
C ILE A 811 -25.48 0.36 -38.01
N GLY A 812 -24.17 0.43 -37.79
CA GLY A 812 -23.22 0.88 -38.80
C GLY A 812 -21.80 0.44 -38.53
N LYS A 813 -20.95 0.56 -39.54
CA LYS A 813 -19.51 0.29 -39.45
C LYS A 813 -18.76 1.34 -40.25
N ILE A 814 -17.74 1.94 -39.64
CA ILE A 814 -16.86 2.94 -40.26
C ILE A 814 -15.43 2.47 -40.07
N ASN A 815 -14.69 2.30 -41.17
CA ASN A 815 -13.29 1.93 -41.10
C ASN A 815 -12.48 3.03 -40.42
N SER A 816 -11.50 2.64 -39.62
CA SER A 816 -10.57 3.59 -39.04
C SER A 816 -9.48 3.96 -40.06
N HIS A 817 -8.66 4.95 -39.72
CA HIS A 817 -7.41 5.29 -40.40
C HIS A 817 -6.23 4.38 -39.98
N GLN A 818 -6.51 3.33 -39.22
CA GLN A 818 -5.63 2.20 -38.83
C GLN A 818 -4.42 2.56 -37.96
N ASN A 819 -3.47 3.32 -38.50
CA ASN A 819 -2.16 3.65 -37.89
C ASN A 819 -1.90 5.17 -37.94
N SER A 820 -2.87 5.97 -37.52
CA SER A 820 -2.80 7.43 -37.57
C SER A 820 -2.40 8.01 -36.21
N ASN A 821 -1.44 8.93 -36.19
CA ASN A 821 -1.13 9.76 -35.01
C ASN A 821 -1.69 11.19 -35.15
N ALA A 822 -2.64 11.40 -36.07
CA ALA A 822 -3.30 12.68 -36.30
C ALA A 822 -4.74 12.64 -35.79
N ASN A 823 -5.29 13.81 -35.45
CA ASN A 823 -6.69 13.93 -35.09
C ASN A 823 -7.58 13.57 -36.28
N ASN A 824 -8.34 12.48 -36.20
CA ASN A 824 -9.28 12.08 -37.25
C ASN A 824 -10.72 12.28 -36.78
N ASP A 825 -11.52 12.94 -37.61
CA ASP A 825 -12.93 13.22 -37.36
C ASP A 825 -13.83 12.28 -38.12
N TYR A 826 -14.78 11.71 -37.41
CA TYR A 826 -15.74 10.78 -37.94
C TYR A 826 -17.16 11.22 -37.64
N ARG A 827 -18.08 10.82 -38.52
CA ARG A 827 -19.51 11.06 -38.36
C ARG A 827 -20.34 9.90 -38.87
N TYR A 828 -21.48 9.67 -38.22
CA TYR A 828 -22.48 8.72 -38.64
C TYR A 828 -23.88 9.25 -38.31
N THR A 829 -24.81 9.21 -39.26
CA THR A 829 -26.19 9.66 -39.04
C THR A 829 -27.14 8.47 -39.01
N ASP A 830 -27.81 8.26 -37.87
CA ASP A 830 -28.88 7.29 -37.72
C ASP A 830 -30.23 7.95 -38.06
N THR A 831 -30.86 7.49 -39.16
CA THR A 831 -32.03 8.12 -39.75
C THR A 831 -33.32 7.36 -39.47
N ASN A 832 -34.46 8.06 -39.57
CA ASN A 832 -35.80 7.49 -39.38
C ASN A 832 -36.09 6.99 -37.95
N LEU A 833 -35.52 7.64 -36.93
CA LEU A 833 -35.75 7.30 -35.54
C LEU A 833 -37.19 7.64 -35.07
N PRO A 834 -37.83 6.79 -34.24
CA PRO A 834 -39.04 7.16 -33.51
C PRO A 834 -38.83 8.39 -32.63
N ALA A 835 -39.94 8.97 -32.15
CA ALA A 835 -39.86 9.80 -30.95
C ALA A 835 -39.36 8.95 -29.77
N GLY A 836 -38.40 9.46 -29.01
CA GLY A 836 -37.89 8.78 -27.83
C GLY A 836 -36.40 8.96 -27.60
N ARG A 837 -35.93 8.38 -26.50
CA ARG A 837 -34.53 8.42 -26.10
C ARG A 837 -33.79 7.22 -26.65
N PHE A 838 -32.64 7.48 -27.26
CA PHE A 838 -31.75 6.47 -27.81
C PHE A 838 -30.35 6.61 -27.23
N TYR A 839 -29.69 5.47 -27.07
CA TYR A 839 -28.35 5.34 -26.51
C TYR A 839 -27.43 4.79 -27.58
N TYR A 840 -26.25 5.37 -27.72
CA TYR A 840 -25.27 4.98 -28.72
C TYR A 840 -23.92 4.72 -28.07
N ARG A 841 -23.16 3.76 -28.61
CA ARG A 841 -21.75 3.55 -28.28
C ARG A 841 -20.98 3.08 -29.50
N LEU A 842 -19.68 3.28 -29.51
CA LEU A 842 -18.77 2.68 -30.48
C LEU A 842 -18.21 1.38 -29.91
N LYS A 843 -18.10 0.35 -30.74
CA LYS A 843 -17.22 -0.79 -30.50
C LYS A 843 -16.04 -0.66 -31.46
N MET A 844 -14.87 -0.39 -30.90
CA MET A 844 -13.61 -0.15 -31.61
C MET A 844 -12.94 -1.50 -31.78
N VAL A 845 -12.83 -1.99 -33.00
CA VAL A 845 -12.36 -3.35 -33.33
C VAL A 845 -10.99 -3.27 -33.99
N ASP A 846 -10.10 -4.16 -33.59
CA ASP A 846 -8.71 -4.20 -34.04
C ASP A 846 -8.50 -5.11 -35.24
N LEU A 847 -7.39 -4.92 -35.93
CA LEU A 847 -6.90 -5.89 -36.90
C LEU A 847 -6.52 -7.18 -36.14
N PRO A 848 -6.79 -8.38 -36.70
CA PRO A 848 -6.40 -9.62 -36.06
C PRO A 848 -4.87 -9.64 -35.88
N SER A 849 -4.39 -9.76 -34.65
CA SER A 849 -3.00 -10.18 -34.43
C SER A 849 -2.91 -11.68 -34.74
N ASP A 850 -1.87 -12.06 -35.47
CA ASP A 850 -1.32 -13.42 -35.52
C ASP A 850 -2.30 -14.60 -35.64
N GLY A 851 -3.26 -14.53 -36.58
CA GLY A 851 -3.88 -15.70 -37.22
C GLY A 851 -4.72 -16.66 -36.35
N HIS A 852 -4.91 -16.39 -35.06
CA HIS A 852 -5.58 -17.32 -34.13
C HIS A 852 -6.89 -16.80 -33.51
N SER A 853 -7.34 -15.59 -33.85
CA SER A 853 -8.68 -15.11 -33.46
C SER A 853 -9.40 -14.47 -34.64
N ALA A 854 -10.53 -15.06 -35.05
CA ALA A 854 -11.27 -14.65 -36.24
C ALA A 854 -11.95 -13.27 -36.13
N ASN A 855 -11.94 -12.61 -34.96
CA ASN A 855 -12.75 -11.41 -34.68
C ASN A 855 -11.98 -10.16 -34.22
N GLY A 856 -10.65 -10.21 -34.04
CA GLY A 856 -9.88 -9.08 -33.48
C GLY A 856 -10.25 -8.75 -32.03
N ALA A 857 -9.34 -8.10 -31.28
CA ALA A 857 -9.69 -7.52 -29.99
C ALA A 857 -10.62 -6.31 -30.18
N PHE A 858 -11.39 -5.93 -29.15
CA PHE A 858 -12.24 -4.75 -29.22
C PHE A 858 -12.45 -4.07 -27.87
N ALA A 859 -12.75 -2.76 -27.91
CA ALA A 859 -13.12 -1.94 -26.75
C ALA A 859 -14.39 -1.13 -27.05
N TYR A 860 -15.14 -0.70 -26.01
CA TYR A 860 -16.32 0.15 -26.18
C TYR A 860 -16.07 1.60 -25.75
N SER A 861 -16.71 2.57 -26.43
CA SER A 861 -16.78 3.95 -25.94
C SER A 861 -17.77 4.09 -24.78
N SER A 862 -17.78 5.27 -24.16
CA SER A 862 -18.91 5.72 -23.35
C SER A 862 -20.22 5.76 -24.15
N ILE A 863 -21.35 5.72 -23.45
CA ILE A 863 -22.68 5.79 -24.06
C ILE A 863 -23.05 7.26 -24.27
N ALA A 864 -23.24 7.66 -25.53
CA ALA A 864 -23.85 8.93 -25.88
C ALA A 864 -25.38 8.78 -25.93
N THR A 865 -26.11 9.77 -25.41
CA THR A 865 -27.58 9.75 -25.38
C THR A 865 -28.13 10.86 -26.27
N VAL A 866 -29.18 10.57 -27.00
CA VAL A 866 -29.93 11.55 -27.79
C VAL A 866 -31.42 11.34 -27.57
N GLU A 867 -32.16 12.44 -27.52
CA GLU A 867 -33.61 12.44 -27.43
C GLU A 867 -34.18 13.00 -28.73
N ILE A 868 -34.93 12.15 -29.42
CA ILE A 868 -35.62 12.51 -30.65
C ILE A 868 -37.02 12.95 -30.27
N GLU A 869 -37.26 14.25 -30.31
CA GLU A 869 -38.61 14.80 -30.16
C GLU A 869 -39.27 14.84 -31.55
N ARG A 870 -40.35 14.06 -31.75
CA ARG A 870 -41.21 14.21 -32.93
C ARG A 870 -42.61 14.59 -32.49
N SER A 871 -43.09 15.74 -32.96
CA SER A 871 -44.53 16.03 -32.99
C SER A 871 -45.12 15.38 -34.26
N ILE A 872 -45.61 14.15 -34.16
CA ILE A 872 -46.36 13.54 -35.27
C ILE A 872 -47.84 13.91 -35.16
N ALA A 873 -48.46 14.32 -36.27
CA ALA A 873 -49.89 14.58 -36.34
C ALA A 873 -50.63 13.25 -36.51
N VAL A 874 -51.21 12.73 -35.42
CA VAL A 874 -51.97 11.46 -35.43
C VAL A 874 -53.47 11.72 -35.50
N ASN A 875 -54.11 11.16 -36.52
CA ASN A 875 -55.55 11.11 -36.72
C ASN A 875 -56.05 9.67 -36.56
N VAL A 876 -57.07 9.48 -35.72
CA VAL A 876 -57.70 8.17 -35.50
C VAL A 876 -59.19 8.31 -35.81
N PHE A 877 -59.70 7.55 -36.77
CA PHE A 877 -61.07 7.66 -37.26
C PHE A 877 -61.62 6.33 -37.80
N PRO A 878 -62.95 6.17 -37.89
CA PRO A 878 -63.96 7.04 -37.31
C PRO A 878 -63.93 7.00 -35.77
N ASN A 879 -64.51 8.01 -35.12
CA ASN A 879 -64.77 7.98 -33.68
C ASN A 879 -66.18 8.55 -33.47
N PRO A 880 -67.19 7.75 -33.11
CA PRO A 880 -67.12 6.33 -32.73
C PRO A 880 -66.75 5.36 -33.87
N ALA A 881 -66.09 4.23 -33.55
CA ALA A 881 -65.72 3.18 -34.51
C ALA A 881 -66.39 1.85 -34.19
N ALA A 882 -67.19 1.31 -35.12
CA ALA A 882 -67.93 0.06 -34.91
C ALA A 882 -67.15 -1.21 -35.28
N ASN A 883 -66.51 -1.23 -36.45
CA ASN A 883 -65.91 -2.45 -37.02
C ASN A 883 -64.43 -2.29 -37.35
N VAL A 884 -64.04 -1.13 -37.89
CA VAL A 884 -62.67 -0.84 -38.31
C VAL A 884 -62.24 0.50 -37.72
N LEU A 885 -61.01 0.55 -37.25
CA LEU A 885 -60.33 1.74 -36.76
C LEU A 885 -59.15 2.06 -37.67
N ALA A 886 -59.17 3.21 -38.33
CA ALA A 886 -58.08 3.71 -39.13
C ALA A 886 -57.22 4.68 -38.31
N ILE A 887 -55.90 4.49 -38.38
CA ILE A 887 -54.88 5.34 -37.76
C ILE A 887 -54.02 5.89 -38.90
N GLN A 888 -53.94 7.21 -39.00
CA GLN A 888 -53.10 7.92 -39.96
C GLN A 888 -52.14 8.86 -39.24
N SER A 889 -50.93 8.96 -39.77
CA SER A 889 -49.92 9.92 -39.36
C SER A 889 -49.25 10.54 -40.59
N ASP A 890 -48.74 11.75 -40.41
CA ASP A 890 -47.82 12.44 -41.31
C ASP A 890 -46.42 11.79 -41.39
N ALA A 891 -46.12 10.82 -40.53
CA ALA A 891 -44.89 10.04 -40.53
C ALA A 891 -45.16 8.53 -40.44
N ARG A 892 -44.12 7.70 -40.63
CA ARG A 892 -44.22 6.25 -40.43
C ARG A 892 -44.53 5.95 -38.96
N ILE A 893 -45.56 5.13 -38.73
CA ILE A 893 -45.96 4.68 -37.40
C ILE A 893 -45.10 3.49 -36.98
N LEU A 894 -44.38 3.61 -35.88
CA LEU A 894 -43.42 2.60 -35.42
C LEU A 894 -44.00 1.70 -34.33
N GLN A 895 -44.92 2.21 -33.51
CA GLN A 895 -45.62 1.49 -32.45
C GLN A 895 -47.05 2.00 -32.28
N VAL A 896 -47.99 1.06 -32.15
CA VAL A 896 -49.38 1.29 -31.76
C VAL A 896 -49.72 0.39 -30.59
N ASP A 897 -50.16 0.96 -29.47
CA ASP A 897 -50.74 0.24 -28.34
C ASP A 897 -52.17 0.73 -28.10
N ILE A 898 -53.13 -0.19 -27.95
CA ILE A 898 -54.52 0.15 -27.62
C ILE A 898 -54.91 -0.51 -26.32
N VAL A 899 -55.40 0.27 -25.37
CA VAL A 899 -55.84 -0.19 -24.04
C VAL A 899 -57.31 0.16 -23.81
N ASN A 900 -58.05 -0.71 -23.11
CA ASN A 900 -59.41 -0.40 -22.68
C ASN A 900 -59.44 0.45 -21.40
N SER A 901 -60.62 0.84 -20.94
CA SER A 901 -60.81 1.66 -19.73
C SER A 901 -60.32 1.01 -18.42
N ALA A 902 -60.15 -0.32 -18.40
CA ALA A 902 -59.57 -1.05 -17.27
C ALA A 902 -58.02 -1.14 -17.34
N GLY A 903 -57.39 -0.49 -18.32
CA GLY A 903 -55.94 -0.53 -18.54
C GLY A 903 -55.44 -1.81 -19.22
N ARG A 904 -56.34 -2.71 -19.63
CA ARG A 904 -55.95 -3.95 -20.34
C ARG A 904 -55.57 -3.64 -21.78
N LYS A 905 -54.38 -4.09 -22.19
CA LYS A 905 -53.90 -3.99 -23.57
C LYS A 905 -54.71 -4.91 -24.49
N MET A 906 -55.38 -4.30 -25.46
CA MET A 906 -56.28 -4.94 -26.44
C MET A 906 -55.56 -5.22 -27.76
N HIS A 907 -54.60 -4.37 -28.13
CA HIS A 907 -53.80 -4.52 -29.34
C HIS A 907 -52.40 -3.92 -29.18
N SER A 908 -51.42 -4.50 -29.87
CA SER A 908 -50.06 -3.97 -30.01
C SER A 908 -49.52 -4.31 -31.40
N SER A 909 -48.94 -3.34 -32.10
CA SER A 909 -48.32 -3.59 -33.41
C SER A 909 -47.28 -2.54 -33.77
N THR A 910 -46.41 -2.89 -34.72
CA THR A 910 -45.36 -2.01 -35.29
C THR A 910 -45.58 -1.83 -36.80
N PRO A 911 -46.54 -0.99 -37.24
CA PRO A 911 -46.98 -0.97 -38.64
C PRO A 911 -45.91 -0.62 -39.68
N GLY A 912 -44.93 0.24 -39.33
CA GLY A 912 -43.83 0.65 -40.22
C GLY A 912 -44.26 1.54 -41.40
N LYS A 913 -45.52 1.97 -41.45
CA LYS A 913 -46.15 2.74 -42.53
C LYS A 913 -46.98 3.90 -41.96
N PRO A 914 -47.26 4.97 -42.73
CA PRO A 914 -47.98 6.14 -42.22
C PRO A 914 -49.49 5.93 -42.04
N SER A 915 -50.05 4.83 -42.53
CA SER A 915 -51.46 4.49 -42.36
C SER A 915 -51.65 3.01 -42.02
N PHE A 916 -52.54 2.74 -41.06
CA PHE A 916 -52.82 1.39 -40.57
C PHE A 916 -54.30 1.26 -40.18
N GLU A 917 -54.91 0.14 -40.53
CA GLU A 917 -56.30 -0.18 -40.18
C GLU A 917 -56.35 -1.41 -39.29
N LEU A 918 -57.25 -1.38 -38.31
CA LEU A 918 -57.46 -2.45 -37.34
C LEU A 918 -58.93 -2.86 -37.30
N ASN A 919 -59.20 -4.16 -37.42
CA ASN A 919 -60.54 -4.71 -37.18
C ASN A 919 -60.79 -4.82 -35.67
N ILE A 920 -61.82 -4.11 -35.19
CA ILE A 920 -62.25 -4.05 -33.80
C ILE A 920 -63.69 -4.55 -33.61
N ALA A 921 -64.27 -5.21 -34.61
CA ALA A 921 -65.69 -5.61 -34.61
C ALA A 921 -66.05 -6.52 -33.42
N THR A 922 -65.11 -7.34 -32.96
CA THR A 922 -65.29 -8.27 -31.83
C THR A 922 -65.00 -7.65 -30.47
N TRP A 923 -64.57 -6.39 -30.43
CA TRP A 923 -64.24 -5.72 -29.17
C TRP A 923 -65.51 -5.27 -28.44
N PRO A 924 -65.56 -5.41 -27.10
CA PRO A 924 -66.68 -4.91 -26.31
C PRO A 924 -66.93 -3.41 -26.50
N SER A 925 -68.20 -2.98 -26.43
CA SER A 925 -68.54 -1.55 -26.38
C SER A 925 -67.85 -0.85 -25.20
N GLY A 926 -67.30 0.34 -25.42
CA GLY A 926 -66.54 1.06 -24.40
C GLY A 926 -65.56 2.09 -24.94
N ILE A 927 -64.79 2.70 -24.03
CA ILE A 927 -63.76 3.69 -24.34
C ILE A 927 -62.40 3.01 -24.40
N TYR A 928 -61.64 3.32 -25.45
CA TYR A 928 -60.28 2.84 -25.65
C TYR A 928 -59.31 4.01 -25.80
N VAL A 929 -58.09 3.84 -25.28
CA VAL A 929 -56.97 4.76 -25.48
C VAL A 929 -56.02 4.15 -26.49
N VAL A 930 -55.84 4.84 -27.61
CA VAL A 930 -54.91 4.49 -28.70
C VAL A 930 -53.65 5.33 -28.49
N LYS A 931 -52.53 4.67 -28.23
CA LYS A 931 -51.20 5.29 -28.13
C LYS A 931 -50.42 4.99 -29.39
N VAL A 932 -50.06 6.02 -30.15
CA VAL A 932 -49.32 5.92 -31.41
C VAL A 932 -48.01 6.67 -31.24
N ASP A 933 -46.89 5.95 -31.16
CA ASP A 933 -45.55 6.52 -30.92
C ASP A 933 -45.52 7.56 -29.79
N GLY A 934 -46.25 7.28 -28.70
CA GLY A 934 -46.36 8.16 -27.53
C GLY A 934 -47.50 9.18 -27.57
N VAL A 935 -48.15 9.41 -28.71
CA VAL A 935 -49.31 10.31 -28.84
C VAL A 935 -50.60 9.56 -28.50
N GLU A 936 -51.38 10.07 -27.54
CA GLU A 936 -52.65 9.45 -27.12
C GLU A 936 -53.87 10.03 -27.84
N ARG A 937 -54.80 9.14 -28.22
CA ARG A 937 -56.14 9.47 -28.73
C ARG A 937 -57.17 8.57 -28.05
N LYS A 938 -58.34 9.13 -27.74
CA LYS A 938 -59.47 8.37 -27.18
C LYS A 938 -60.46 8.06 -28.27
N ILE A 939 -60.96 6.83 -28.31
CA ILE A 939 -62.01 6.40 -29.23
C ILE A 939 -63.13 5.67 -28.50
N VAL A 940 -64.35 5.78 -29.03
CA VAL A 940 -65.55 5.12 -28.53
C VAL A 940 -65.92 3.98 -29.47
N LYS A 941 -66.07 2.77 -28.92
CA LYS A 941 -66.69 1.62 -29.58
C LYS A 941 -68.15 1.59 -29.15
N PRO A 942 -69.12 1.85 -30.05
CA PRO A 942 -70.54 1.74 -29.74
C PRO A 942 -70.92 0.28 -29.50
#